data_AF-A0A3D4YSW7-F1
#
_entry.id   AF-A0A3D4YSW7-F1
#
_cell.length_a   1.000
_cell.length_b   1.000
_cell.length_c   1.000
_cell.angle_alpha   90.00
_cell.angle_beta   90.00
_cell.angle_gamma   90.00
#
_symmetry.space_group_name_H-M   'P 1'
#
loop_
_entity.id
_entity.type
_entity.pdbx_description
1 polymer ?
#
loop_
_entity_poly.entity_id
_entity_poly.type
_entity_poly.pdbx_seq_one_letter_code
_entity_poly.pdbx_strand_id
1 'polypeptide(L)'
;MNRLSYRRVLSTACLMLAPLIPAWAQQTYQSPPADLVKILEAPANPITSISPNRRWVLVTVSDPRTVTISDMADSAYYLAGSKIRANPDYRIDNIGIRSGTVSGIDGKVEHQLEVPAGGRLGSTAWSISGDQLAYTTVSNGGMSVEILDPATGHKRHITASGLSGRIRDLDWSRDGKNLAFTATTPAGTSLWVADIGNGTARRLTPSTLNFTIARGNIVDDAGCNWLNGKAPLVCRLWPANHGATPRASEVPTGVIVQESYGVSAPARTYEYLLQGPGDEALFDYYFNDQVSLVALDGKITPIGSPGIHTRATPSPDGSYLVVETVQRPYSYQVPMDVFPSRTEVWNLNGKIVREIRNSHVAEEAPSARDAVVPGIRVVNWRPDVPATLVLVEALDRGNPRTVVPKRDQVSLLSAPFTGAATPFVQTEYRYGGITWVSPTTAFLTDRLSRGARQRLWMIDPSAPGGGTPKLVWDRSAEERYSNPGTWVYVLDPASDRFVPLRSSDGKYLYLRGDGASPEGDRPFIDRFDLATGKTERLWQSTAPNYEQALQVVDRDANRIITQRESPTDPPNIFLRDLRGKSLTQVTKLGDPAPYFANVKSELITYTRPDGVKLSATLYLPPGYDKSQGRLPFFFWAYPREFQSAGAASQLAGSPYQFKRPGRQNYLMLLMHGYGVLDGPTMPIVGANGKEPNDSYIQQLVASAQAAVDKVVDMGVADRDRVAVGGHSYGAFMTVNLLAHS
;
A
#
# COMPACT_ATOMS: atom_id res chain seq x y z
N MET A 1 24.54 -8.75 -86.23
CA MET A 1 23.72 -9.98 -86.31
C MET A 1 23.51 -10.52 -84.90
N ASN A 2 22.26 -10.89 -84.59
CA ASN A 2 21.75 -11.70 -83.47
C ASN A 2 21.99 -11.18 -82.03
N ARG A 3 20.98 -10.62 -81.35
CA ARG A 3 19.83 -11.31 -80.67
C ARG A 3 20.28 -12.50 -79.81
N LEU A 4 20.26 -12.35 -78.48
CA LEU A 4 19.26 -12.95 -77.57
C LEU A 4 19.70 -12.86 -76.08
N SER A 5 19.07 -11.92 -75.36
CA SER A 5 18.53 -12.05 -74.00
C SER A 5 19.41 -12.69 -72.89
N TYR A 6 20.15 -11.84 -72.16
CA TYR A 6 20.58 -12.05 -70.76
C TYR A 6 19.41 -12.07 -69.75
N ARG A 7 18.16 -11.97 -70.22
CA ARG A 7 16.92 -11.88 -69.41
C ARG A 7 16.32 -13.24 -69.00
N ARG A 8 16.99 -14.38 -69.28
CA ARG A 8 16.48 -15.72 -68.92
C ARG A 8 17.32 -16.53 -67.94
N VAL A 9 18.46 -16.02 -67.47
CA VAL A 9 19.28 -16.73 -66.46
C VAL A 9 19.09 -16.14 -65.04
N LEU A 10 18.63 -14.90 -64.92
CA LEU A 10 18.32 -14.28 -63.61
C LEU A 10 16.91 -14.58 -63.09
N SER A 11 15.98 -15.04 -63.93
CA SER A 11 14.61 -15.40 -63.51
C SER A 11 14.51 -16.82 -62.93
N THR A 12 15.49 -17.69 -63.19
CA THR A 12 15.53 -19.07 -62.66
C THR A 12 16.28 -19.17 -61.34
N ALA A 13 17.10 -18.18 -60.99
CA ALA A 13 17.78 -18.11 -59.69
C ALA A 13 16.94 -17.45 -58.58
N CYS A 14 15.93 -16.64 -58.93
CA CYS A 14 15.00 -16.04 -57.96
C CYS A 14 13.74 -16.90 -57.66
N LEU A 15 13.58 -18.04 -58.33
CA LEU A 15 12.44 -18.97 -58.13
C LEU A 15 12.83 -20.30 -57.46
N MET A 16 14.09 -20.45 -57.05
CA MET A 16 14.55 -21.59 -56.22
C MET A 16 15.17 -21.15 -54.88
N LEU A 17 14.90 -19.92 -54.44
CA LEU A 17 15.31 -19.39 -53.12
C LEU A 17 14.13 -19.00 -52.21
N ALA A 18 12.91 -19.42 -52.58
CA ALA A 18 11.77 -19.48 -51.67
C ALA A 18 11.22 -20.91 -51.76
N PRO A 19 11.49 -21.81 -50.79
CA PRO A 19 11.29 -21.58 -49.36
C PRO A 19 12.41 -22.21 -48.49
N LEU A 20 13.41 -21.44 -48.11
CA LEU A 20 14.28 -21.79 -46.98
C LEU A 20 14.56 -20.55 -46.13
N ILE A 21 13.50 -19.80 -45.81
CA ILE A 21 13.45 -19.21 -44.48
C ILE A 21 13.28 -20.43 -43.57
N PRO A 22 14.25 -20.77 -42.70
CA PRO A 22 13.98 -21.80 -41.71
C PRO A 22 12.71 -21.38 -40.98
N ALA A 23 11.72 -22.26 -40.95
CA ALA A 23 10.53 -22.17 -40.10
C ALA A 23 10.91 -22.30 -38.62
N TRP A 24 11.94 -21.56 -38.20
CA TRP A 24 12.52 -21.51 -36.87
C TRP A 24 12.15 -20.18 -36.22
N ALA A 25 10.86 -19.85 -36.25
CA ALA A 25 10.26 -18.85 -35.36
C ALA A 25 8.72 -18.94 -35.36
N GLN A 26 8.15 -20.14 -35.51
CA GLN A 26 6.91 -20.44 -34.83
C GLN A 26 7.26 -21.48 -33.78
N GLN A 27 7.86 -21.04 -32.68
CA GLN A 27 7.58 -21.73 -31.43
C GLN A 27 6.06 -21.70 -31.29
N THR A 28 5.39 -22.81 -31.58
CA THR A 28 4.01 -23.02 -31.18
C THR A 28 3.94 -22.66 -29.71
N TYR A 29 3.02 -21.77 -29.35
CA TYR A 29 2.83 -21.32 -27.97
C TYR A 29 2.72 -22.58 -27.09
N GLN A 30 3.75 -22.86 -26.29
CA GLN A 30 3.76 -24.06 -25.47
C GLN A 30 2.81 -23.82 -24.30
N SER A 31 1.77 -24.64 -24.19
CA SER A 31 0.95 -24.66 -22.99
C SER A 31 1.79 -25.17 -21.83
N PRO A 32 1.77 -24.51 -20.66
CA PRO A 32 2.46 -25.03 -19.49
C PRO A 32 1.86 -26.39 -19.08
N PRO A 33 2.63 -27.23 -18.35
CA PRO A 33 2.14 -28.51 -17.86
C PRO A 33 0.82 -28.37 -17.09
N ALA A 34 -0.07 -29.36 -17.17
CA ALA A 34 -1.42 -29.28 -16.61
C ALA A 34 -1.43 -28.92 -15.11
N ASP A 35 -0.46 -29.42 -14.33
CA ASP A 35 -0.35 -29.08 -12.92
C ASP A 35 0.08 -27.62 -12.70
N LEU A 36 0.93 -27.06 -13.56
CA LEU A 36 1.27 -25.65 -13.52
C LEU A 36 0.04 -24.79 -13.85
N VAL A 37 -0.78 -25.19 -14.83
CA VAL A 37 -2.05 -24.51 -15.14
C VAL A 37 -2.97 -24.46 -13.91
N LYS A 38 -3.18 -25.60 -13.23
CA LYS A 38 -4.00 -25.65 -12.00
C LYS A 38 -3.51 -24.69 -10.91
N ILE A 39 -2.19 -24.52 -10.78
CA ILE A 39 -1.59 -23.59 -9.81
C ILE A 39 -1.79 -22.14 -10.24
N LEU A 40 -1.60 -21.84 -11.52
CA LEU A 40 -1.79 -20.50 -12.06
C LEU A 40 -3.27 -20.06 -12.01
N GLU A 41 -4.20 -21.01 -12.07
CA GLU A 41 -5.65 -20.81 -11.98
C GLU A 41 -6.20 -20.97 -10.55
N ALA A 42 -5.36 -21.37 -9.58
CA ALA A 42 -5.76 -21.48 -8.19
C ALA A 42 -6.27 -20.13 -7.66
N PRO A 43 -7.33 -20.11 -6.84
CA PRO A 43 -7.83 -18.87 -6.24
C PRO A 43 -6.73 -18.17 -5.44
N ALA A 44 -6.77 -16.84 -5.39
CA ALA A 44 -5.87 -16.08 -4.51
C ALA A 44 -6.14 -16.43 -3.04
N ASN A 45 -5.14 -16.22 -2.18
CA ASN A 45 -5.32 -16.39 -0.73
C ASN A 45 -6.50 -15.52 -0.24
N PRO A 46 -7.38 -16.05 0.63
CA PRO A 46 -8.51 -15.30 1.13
C PRO A 46 -8.08 -14.03 1.89
N ILE A 47 -8.78 -12.92 1.65
CA ILE A 47 -8.59 -11.63 2.34
C ILE A 47 -9.70 -11.47 3.37
N THR A 48 -9.33 -11.06 4.58
CA THR A 48 -10.25 -10.86 5.70
C THR A 48 -10.50 -9.37 5.97
N SER A 49 -11.75 -9.01 6.18
CA SER A 49 -12.21 -7.68 6.63
C SER A 49 -13.12 -7.84 7.84
N ILE A 50 -12.95 -6.99 8.86
CA ILE A 50 -13.71 -7.04 10.12
C ILE A 50 -14.60 -5.81 10.19
N SER A 51 -15.88 -5.99 10.53
CA SER A 51 -16.81 -4.86 10.65
C SER A 51 -16.37 -3.87 11.74
N PRO A 52 -16.69 -2.56 11.62
CA PRO A 52 -16.35 -1.56 12.65
C PRO A 52 -16.86 -1.88 14.07
N ASN A 53 -18.04 -2.48 14.19
CA ASN A 53 -18.56 -2.97 15.48
C ASN A 53 -17.91 -4.27 15.97
N ARG A 54 -17.02 -4.87 15.16
CA ARG A 54 -16.21 -6.06 15.45
C ARG A 54 -17.03 -7.31 15.71
N ARG A 55 -18.23 -7.39 15.13
CA ARG A 55 -19.15 -8.53 15.26
C ARG A 55 -19.16 -9.46 14.05
N TRP A 56 -18.64 -9.00 12.92
CA TRP A 56 -18.69 -9.70 11.64
C TRP A 56 -17.32 -9.78 11.00
N VAL A 57 -17.10 -10.91 10.33
CA VAL A 57 -15.90 -11.18 9.53
C VAL A 57 -16.36 -11.43 8.10
N LEU A 58 -15.87 -10.61 7.17
CA LEU A 58 -15.98 -10.84 5.74
C LEU A 58 -14.70 -11.51 5.25
N VAL A 59 -14.81 -12.69 4.66
CA VAL A 59 -13.72 -13.34 3.94
C VAL A 59 -14.03 -13.30 2.46
N THR A 60 -13.09 -12.80 1.66
CA THR A 60 -13.22 -12.70 0.20
C THR A 60 -12.10 -13.48 -0.48
N VAL A 61 -12.43 -14.15 -1.57
CA VAL A 61 -11.48 -14.89 -2.39
C VAL A 61 -11.54 -14.28 -3.78
N SER A 62 -10.42 -13.76 -4.25
CA SER A 62 -10.35 -13.14 -5.58
C SER A 62 -9.84 -14.10 -6.63
N ASP A 63 -10.25 -13.86 -7.87
CA ASP A 63 -9.53 -14.44 -9.01
C ASP A 63 -8.10 -13.86 -9.05
N PRO A 64 -7.11 -14.66 -9.49
CA PRO A 64 -5.80 -14.12 -9.78
C PRO A 64 -5.92 -13.08 -10.90
N ARG A 65 -5.45 -11.85 -10.65
CA ARG A 65 -5.49 -10.76 -11.63
C ARG A 65 -4.70 -11.16 -12.88
N THR A 66 -5.35 -11.33 -14.02
CA THR A 66 -4.71 -11.53 -15.32
C THR A 66 -4.49 -10.17 -15.96
N VAL A 67 -3.23 -9.74 -16.13
CA VAL A 67 -2.92 -8.68 -17.10
C VAL A 67 -2.90 -9.37 -18.45
N THR A 68 -3.82 -9.01 -19.34
CA THR A 68 -3.84 -9.53 -20.71
C THR A 68 -2.81 -8.80 -21.57
N ILE A 69 -2.43 -9.40 -22.70
CA ILE A 69 -1.59 -8.71 -23.69
C ILE A 69 -2.30 -7.43 -24.18
N SER A 70 -3.63 -7.45 -24.28
CA SER A 70 -4.41 -6.24 -24.58
C SER A 70 -4.22 -5.16 -23.51
N ASP A 71 -4.23 -5.51 -22.22
CA ASP A 71 -4.09 -4.54 -21.13
C ASP A 71 -2.69 -3.90 -21.12
N MET A 72 -1.67 -4.64 -21.60
CA MET A 72 -0.31 -4.12 -21.77
C MET A 72 -0.17 -3.24 -23.00
N ALA A 73 -0.94 -3.53 -24.06
CA ALA A 73 -0.95 -2.78 -25.31
C ALA A 73 -1.78 -1.49 -25.25
N ASP A 74 -2.60 -1.32 -24.21
CA ASP A 74 -3.40 -0.10 -24.01
C ASP A 74 -2.51 1.15 -23.94
N SER A 75 -2.84 2.16 -24.76
CA SER A 75 -2.13 3.43 -24.79
C SER A 75 -2.27 4.18 -23.46
N ALA A 76 -1.17 4.74 -22.98
CA ALA A 76 -1.11 5.54 -21.76
C ALA A 76 -0.14 6.72 -21.94
N TYR A 77 -0.44 7.82 -21.25
CA TYR A 77 0.47 8.94 -21.06
C TYR A 77 1.31 8.70 -19.80
N TYR A 78 2.53 9.24 -19.81
CA TYR A 78 3.49 9.11 -18.74
C TYR A 78 3.88 10.52 -18.30
N LEU A 79 3.16 11.04 -17.30
CA LEU A 79 3.20 12.46 -16.94
C LEU A 79 3.57 12.62 -15.47
N ALA A 80 4.66 13.35 -15.21
CA ALA A 80 5.10 13.77 -13.88
C ALA A 80 5.13 12.64 -12.81
N GLY A 81 5.61 11.46 -13.18
CA GLY A 81 5.69 10.29 -12.32
C GLY A 81 4.45 9.38 -12.33
N SER A 82 3.46 9.67 -13.17
CA SER A 82 2.19 8.94 -13.23
C SER A 82 1.95 8.33 -14.61
N LYS A 83 1.50 7.08 -14.66
CA LYS A 83 0.97 6.43 -15.87
C LYS A 83 -0.55 6.64 -15.93
N ILE A 84 -1.04 7.38 -16.91
CA ILE A 84 -2.45 7.75 -17.07
C ILE A 84 -3.00 7.15 -18.34
N ARG A 85 -4.14 6.46 -18.26
CA ARG A 85 -4.86 6.05 -19.48
C ARG A 85 -5.68 7.23 -19.97
N ALA A 86 -5.51 7.58 -21.25
CA ALA A 86 -6.27 8.63 -21.91
C ALA A 86 -7.79 8.44 -21.79
N ASN A 87 -8.20 7.18 -21.68
CA ASN A 87 -9.56 6.73 -21.48
C ASN A 87 -9.59 5.80 -20.26
N PRO A 88 -10.28 6.13 -19.16
CA PRO A 88 -10.38 5.21 -18.04
C PRO A 88 -11.02 3.91 -18.53
N ASP A 89 -10.36 2.79 -18.29
CA ASP A 89 -10.76 1.48 -18.80
C ASP A 89 -12.22 1.13 -18.41
N TYR A 90 -13.11 1.14 -19.40
CA TYR A 90 -14.56 0.96 -19.23
C TYR A 90 -15.00 -0.50 -19.26
N ARG A 91 -14.05 -1.42 -19.39
CA ARG A 91 -14.39 -2.83 -19.42
C ARG A 91 -14.98 -3.20 -18.06
N ILE A 92 -16.25 -3.58 -18.08
CA ILE A 92 -16.89 -4.30 -16.99
C ILE A 92 -16.43 -5.75 -17.13
N ASP A 93 -15.16 -5.98 -16.77
CA ASP A 93 -14.62 -7.32 -16.79
C ASP A 93 -15.19 -8.10 -15.64
N ASN A 94 -15.52 -9.34 -15.92
CA ASN A 94 -15.98 -10.30 -14.92
C ASN A 94 -14.79 -10.87 -14.12
N ILE A 95 -13.86 -9.97 -13.76
CA ILE A 95 -12.66 -10.19 -12.97
C ILE A 95 -12.88 -9.44 -11.66
N GLY A 96 -12.74 -10.13 -10.54
CA GLY A 96 -12.96 -9.55 -9.23
C GLY A 96 -12.92 -10.59 -8.14
N ILE A 97 -13.68 -10.34 -7.09
CA ILE A 97 -13.85 -11.26 -5.99
C ILE A 97 -14.73 -12.42 -6.48
N ARG A 98 -14.16 -13.62 -6.53
CA ARG A 98 -14.84 -14.87 -6.93
C ARG A 98 -15.92 -15.26 -5.94
N SER A 99 -15.64 -15.12 -4.66
CA SER A 99 -16.58 -15.46 -3.59
C SER A 99 -16.35 -14.59 -2.36
N GLY A 100 -17.41 -14.31 -1.63
CA GLY A 100 -17.37 -13.65 -0.34
C GLY A 100 -18.27 -14.34 0.65
N THR A 101 -17.83 -14.47 1.89
CA THR A 101 -18.60 -15.04 2.99
C THR A 101 -18.54 -14.10 4.18
N VAL A 102 -19.70 -13.78 4.74
CA VAL A 102 -19.83 -12.99 5.96
C VAL A 102 -20.23 -13.93 7.09
N SER A 103 -19.41 -14.01 8.13
CA SER A 103 -19.66 -14.84 9.30
C SER A 103 -19.71 -14.00 10.56
N GLY A 104 -20.59 -14.34 11.48
CA GLY A 104 -20.57 -13.83 12.84
C GLY A 104 -19.30 -14.30 13.55
N ILE A 105 -18.70 -13.46 14.39
CA ILE A 105 -17.46 -13.83 15.12
C ILE A 105 -17.64 -15.02 16.07
N ASP A 106 -18.88 -15.38 16.40
CA ASP A 106 -19.20 -16.57 17.20
C ASP A 106 -19.34 -17.85 16.36
N GLY A 107 -19.23 -17.75 15.04
CA GLY A 107 -19.35 -18.87 14.09
C GLY A 107 -20.77 -19.40 13.93
N LYS A 108 -21.80 -18.74 14.48
CA LYS A 108 -23.19 -19.24 14.46
C LYS A 108 -23.99 -18.79 13.26
N VAL A 109 -23.64 -17.63 12.69
CA VAL A 109 -24.29 -17.05 11.53
C VAL A 109 -23.28 -16.98 10.40
N GLU A 110 -23.67 -17.43 9.22
CA GLU A 110 -22.86 -17.35 8.01
C GLU A 110 -23.74 -17.08 6.79
N HIS A 111 -23.31 -16.15 5.95
CA HIS A 111 -23.97 -15.76 4.72
C HIS A 111 -22.96 -15.72 3.59
N GLN A 112 -23.20 -16.51 2.56
CA GLN A 112 -22.48 -16.38 1.31
C GLN A 112 -23.04 -15.17 0.54
N LEU A 113 -22.14 -14.31 0.05
CA LEU A 113 -22.52 -13.20 -0.81
C LEU A 113 -22.99 -13.76 -2.15
N GLU A 114 -24.18 -13.36 -2.57
CA GLU A 114 -24.75 -13.81 -3.83
C GLU A 114 -24.14 -13.08 -5.02
N VAL A 115 -23.98 -13.84 -6.09
CA VAL A 115 -23.41 -13.35 -7.34
C VAL A 115 -24.26 -13.88 -8.49
N PRO A 116 -24.60 -13.07 -9.50
CA PRO A 116 -25.25 -13.57 -10.71
C PRO A 116 -24.47 -14.73 -11.34
N ALA A 117 -25.15 -15.62 -12.06
CA ALA A 117 -24.52 -16.78 -12.68
C ALA A 117 -23.35 -16.37 -13.60
N GLY A 118 -22.17 -16.94 -13.35
CA GLY A 118 -20.94 -16.59 -14.04
C GLY A 118 -20.31 -15.25 -13.62
N GLY A 119 -20.99 -14.45 -12.80
CA GLY A 119 -20.59 -13.12 -12.32
C GLY A 119 -19.44 -13.10 -11.30
N ARG A 120 -19.10 -11.90 -10.81
CA ARG A 120 -18.14 -11.65 -9.73
C ARG A 120 -18.66 -10.63 -8.73
N LEU A 121 -18.06 -10.61 -7.56
CA LEU A 121 -18.18 -9.50 -6.61
C LEU A 121 -17.12 -8.44 -6.97
N GLY A 122 -17.47 -7.17 -6.80
CA GLY A 122 -16.55 -6.05 -6.97
C GLY A 122 -16.07 -5.49 -5.63
N SER A 123 -16.23 -4.18 -5.42
CA SER A 123 -15.93 -3.51 -4.14
C SER A 123 -16.87 -3.95 -3.02
N THR A 124 -16.36 -3.93 -1.78
CA THR A 124 -17.10 -4.18 -0.53
C THR A 124 -16.81 -3.08 0.49
N ALA A 125 -17.80 -2.62 1.25
CA ALA A 125 -17.63 -1.60 2.29
C ALA A 125 -18.61 -1.81 3.46
N TRP A 126 -18.09 -1.91 4.68
CA TRP A 126 -18.89 -1.93 5.90
C TRP A 126 -19.46 -0.54 6.20
N SER A 127 -20.69 -0.47 6.69
CA SER A 127 -21.23 0.76 7.30
C SER A 127 -20.38 1.17 8.50
N ILE A 128 -20.38 2.46 8.85
CA ILE A 128 -19.63 2.99 10.00
C ILE A 128 -20.07 2.34 11.32
N SER A 129 -21.35 1.99 11.43
CA SER A 129 -21.93 1.20 12.54
C SER A 129 -21.57 -0.29 12.48
N GLY A 130 -21.09 -0.80 11.34
CA GLY A 130 -20.71 -2.18 11.10
C GLY A 130 -21.86 -3.18 11.10
N ASP A 131 -23.09 -2.71 10.96
CA ASP A 131 -24.32 -3.50 10.93
C ASP A 131 -24.85 -3.73 9.52
N GLN A 132 -24.20 -3.17 8.50
CA GLN A 132 -24.54 -3.38 7.09
C GLN A 132 -23.26 -3.50 6.26
N LEU A 133 -23.32 -4.35 5.23
CA LEU A 133 -22.25 -4.49 4.24
C LEU A 133 -22.79 -4.09 2.87
N ALA A 134 -22.21 -3.05 2.27
CA ALA A 134 -22.41 -2.77 0.86
C ALA A 134 -21.41 -3.58 0.03
N TYR A 135 -21.86 -4.13 -1.09
CA TYR A 135 -20.97 -4.76 -2.06
C TYR A 135 -21.51 -4.58 -3.48
N THR A 136 -20.64 -4.69 -4.47
CA THR A 136 -21.05 -4.66 -5.88
C THR A 136 -21.06 -6.07 -6.46
N THR A 137 -21.99 -6.33 -7.37
CA THR A 137 -21.93 -7.51 -8.24
C THR A 137 -21.59 -7.09 -9.66
N VAL A 138 -20.95 -7.99 -10.39
CA VAL A 138 -20.51 -7.87 -11.78
C VAL A 138 -21.10 -9.04 -12.54
N SER A 139 -21.73 -8.78 -13.68
CA SER A 139 -22.29 -9.82 -14.54
C SER A 139 -22.24 -9.43 -16.00
N ASN A 140 -22.58 -10.37 -16.89
CA ASN A 140 -22.74 -10.11 -18.32
C ASN A 140 -23.95 -9.19 -18.54
N GLY A 141 -23.73 -7.88 -18.44
CA GLY A 141 -24.77 -6.86 -18.59
C GLY A 141 -24.58 -5.62 -17.73
N GLY A 142 -23.73 -5.66 -16.70
CA GLY A 142 -23.42 -4.49 -15.88
C GLY A 142 -22.94 -4.81 -14.48
N MET A 143 -22.84 -3.76 -13.66
CA MET A 143 -22.60 -3.87 -12.23
C MET A 143 -23.83 -3.39 -11.44
N SER A 144 -24.06 -3.96 -10.26
CA SER A 144 -25.07 -3.50 -9.30
C SER A 144 -24.45 -3.20 -7.94
N VAL A 145 -25.21 -2.52 -7.08
CA VAL A 145 -24.90 -2.34 -5.66
C VAL A 145 -25.93 -3.10 -4.83
N GLU A 146 -25.44 -3.89 -3.89
CA GLU A 146 -26.22 -4.69 -2.95
C GLU A 146 -25.89 -4.27 -1.52
N ILE A 147 -26.90 -4.25 -0.64
CA ILE A 147 -26.74 -4.05 0.81
C ILE A 147 -27.15 -5.34 1.51
N LEU A 148 -26.27 -5.89 2.34
CA LEU A 148 -26.53 -7.03 3.20
C LEU A 148 -26.67 -6.58 4.66
N ASP A 149 -27.75 -7.01 5.31
CA ASP A 149 -27.82 -7.11 6.77
C ASP A 149 -27.22 -8.46 7.20
N PRO A 150 -26.05 -8.47 7.84
CA PRO A 150 -25.35 -9.70 8.22
C PRO A 150 -26.02 -10.44 9.38
N ALA A 151 -26.93 -9.82 10.13
CA ALA A 151 -27.64 -10.48 11.22
C ALA A 151 -28.80 -11.34 10.72
N THR A 152 -29.50 -10.86 9.68
CA THR A 152 -30.69 -11.53 9.13
C THR A 152 -30.44 -12.25 7.82
N GLY A 153 -29.35 -11.93 7.12
CA GLY A 153 -29.10 -12.36 5.75
C GLY A 153 -29.95 -11.62 4.71
N HIS A 154 -30.79 -10.67 5.14
CA HIS A 154 -31.64 -9.90 4.25
C HIS A 154 -30.80 -9.02 3.35
N LYS A 155 -31.10 -9.06 2.04
CA LYS A 155 -30.41 -8.27 1.02
C LYS A 155 -31.34 -7.27 0.38
N ARG A 156 -30.78 -6.12 0.03
CA ARG A 156 -31.45 -5.06 -0.71
C ARG A 156 -30.61 -4.69 -1.92
N HIS A 157 -31.17 -4.92 -3.10
CA HIS A 157 -30.64 -4.42 -4.35
C HIS A 157 -30.93 -2.91 -4.46
N ILE A 158 -29.91 -2.12 -4.76
CA ILE A 158 -30.07 -0.68 -4.99
C ILE A 158 -30.47 -0.45 -6.44
N THR A 159 -31.68 0.04 -6.64
CA THR A 159 -32.21 0.36 -7.98
C THR A 159 -31.82 1.76 -8.39
N ALA A 160 -31.48 1.97 -9.66
CA ALA A 160 -31.06 3.27 -10.15
C ALA A 160 -31.37 3.44 -11.64
N SER A 161 -32.18 4.46 -11.98
CA SER A 161 -32.48 4.76 -13.38
C SER A 161 -31.24 5.30 -14.10
N GLY A 162 -30.85 4.67 -15.20
CA GLY A 162 -29.71 5.07 -16.02
C GLY A 162 -28.33 4.75 -15.44
N LEU A 163 -28.25 3.99 -14.34
CA LEU A 163 -26.97 3.53 -13.81
C LEU A 163 -26.35 2.49 -14.76
N SER A 164 -25.13 2.76 -15.19
CA SER A 164 -24.36 1.89 -16.07
C SER A 164 -22.86 2.15 -15.89
N GLY A 165 -22.04 1.28 -16.46
CA GLY A 165 -20.59 1.39 -16.37
C GLY A 165 -20.01 0.70 -15.15
N ARG A 166 -18.72 0.97 -14.90
CA ARG A 166 -17.96 0.34 -13.82
C ARG A 166 -18.23 1.07 -12.50
N ILE A 167 -18.82 0.35 -11.54
CA ILE A 167 -19.12 0.86 -10.20
C ILE A 167 -17.94 0.59 -9.26
N ARG A 168 -17.51 1.62 -8.51
CA ARG A 168 -16.42 1.51 -7.54
C ARG A 168 -16.68 2.37 -6.32
N ASP A 169 -15.76 2.25 -5.35
CA ASP A 169 -15.52 3.24 -4.32
C ASP A 169 -16.73 3.51 -3.40
N LEU A 170 -17.34 2.42 -2.92
CA LEU A 170 -18.46 2.46 -1.98
C LEU A 170 -18.03 3.17 -0.69
N ASP A 171 -18.70 4.26 -0.33
CA ASP A 171 -18.39 5.06 0.86
C ASP A 171 -19.66 5.53 1.60
N TRP A 172 -19.77 5.16 2.88
CA TRP A 172 -20.97 5.39 3.68
C TRP A 172 -20.96 6.77 4.29
N SER A 173 -22.12 7.44 4.34
CA SER A 173 -22.26 8.58 5.26
C SER A 173 -22.17 8.08 6.70
N ARG A 174 -21.65 8.93 7.60
CA ARG A 174 -21.46 8.63 9.02
C ARG A 174 -22.74 8.18 9.73
N ASP A 175 -23.89 8.67 9.28
CA ASP A 175 -25.20 8.29 9.83
C ASP A 175 -25.80 7.02 9.19
N GLY A 176 -25.10 6.39 8.25
CA GLY A 176 -25.52 5.15 7.57
C GLY A 176 -26.71 5.31 6.62
N LYS A 177 -27.20 6.54 6.39
CA LYS A 177 -28.40 6.77 5.57
C LYS A 177 -28.11 6.81 4.08
N ASN A 178 -26.88 7.16 3.71
CA ASN A 178 -26.47 7.31 2.32
C ASN A 178 -25.22 6.50 2.03
N LEU A 179 -25.11 6.01 0.81
CA LEU A 179 -23.91 5.38 0.28
C LEU A 179 -23.51 6.10 -1.02
N ALA A 180 -22.37 6.77 -1.02
CA ALA A 180 -21.77 7.35 -2.20
C ALA A 180 -20.98 6.28 -2.96
N PHE A 181 -20.97 6.38 -4.29
CA PHE A 181 -20.15 5.53 -5.15
C PHE A 181 -19.91 6.21 -6.51
N THR A 182 -18.91 5.73 -7.25
CA THR A 182 -18.65 6.18 -8.62
C THR A 182 -19.23 5.22 -9.65
N ALA A 183 -19.66 5.77 -10.78
CA ALA A 183 -19.97 5.00 -11.98
C ALA A 183 -19.20 5.58 -13.18
N THR A 184 -18.37 4.74 -13.80
CA THR A 184 -17.46 5.11 -14.89
C THR A 184 -17.94 4.53 -16.22
N THR A 185 -18.20 5.39 -17.19
CA THR A 185 -18.72 5.07 -18.54
C THR A 185 -17.84 5.72 -19.60
N PRO A 186 -17.92 5.36 -20.90
CA PRO A 186 -17.16 6.03 -21.97
C PRO A 186 -17.19 7.56 -21.99
N ALA A 187 -18.19 8.18 -21.36
CA ALA A 187 -18.28 9.63 -21.22
C ALA A 187 -17.49 10.22 -20.04
N GLY A 188 -16.88 9.39 -19.19
CA GLY A 188 -16.19 9.73 -17.94
C GLY A 188 -16.85 9.17 -16.68
N THR A 189 -16.41 9.65 -15.51
CA THR A 189 -16.84 9.17 -14.19
C THR A 189 -17.83 10.12 -13.53
N SER A 190 -18.89 9.58 -12.96
CA SER A 190 -19.95 10.33 -12.25
C SER A 190 -20.10 9.87 -10.81
N LEU A 191 -20.47 10.81 -9.93
CA LEU A 191 -20.86 10.52 -8.54
C LEU A 191 -22.31 10.07 -8.51
N TRP A 192 -22.59 9.04 -7.72
CA TRP A 192 -23.93 8.58 -7.39
C TRP A 192 -24.09 8.50 -5.88
N VAL A 193 -25.33 8.60 -5.42
CA VAL A 193 -25.70 8.35 -4.03
C VAL A 193 -26.91 7.43 -3.97
N ALA A 194 -26.82 6.39 -3.15
CA ALA A 194 -27.94 5.57 -2.74
C ALA A 194 -28.51 6.10 -1.43
N ASP A 195 -29.84 6.22 -1.36
CA ASP A 195 -30.57 6.33 -0.10
C ASP A 195 -30.85 4.90 0.37
N ILE A 196 -30.31 4.57 1.53
CA ILE A 196 -30.37 3.21 2.06
C ILE A 196 -31.78 2.86 2.50
N GLY A 197 -32.56 3.81 3.01
CA GLY A 197 -33.92 3.59 3.47
C GLY A 197 -34.89 3.22 2.35
N ASN A 198 -34.77 3.90 1.20
CA ASN A 198 -35.66 3.68 0.06
C ASN A 198 -35.13 2.63 -0.95
N GLY A 199 -33.84 2.27 -0.90
CA GLY A 199 -33.25 1.29 -1.81
C GLY A 199 -33.08 1.81 -3.25
N THR A 200 -32.96 3.12 -3.43
CA THR A 200 -32.80 3.77 -4.73
C THR A 200 -31.54 4.62 -4.75
N ALA A 201 -30.89 4.70 -5.91
CA ALA A 201 -29.76 5.58 -6.15
C ALA A 201 -30.00 6.52 -7.31
N ARG A 202 -29.33 7.67 -7.24
CA ARG A 202 -29.37 8.71 -8.28
C ARG A 202 -28.02 9.35 -8.49
N ARG A 203 -27.82 9.81 -9.72
CA ARG A 203 -26.62 10.52 -10.15
C ARG A 203 -26.58 11.92 -9.55
N LEU A 204 -25.44 12.29 -8.97
CA LEU A 204 -25.19 13.61 -8.38
C LEU A 204 -24.38 14.54 -9.28
N THR A 205 -23.53 14.00 -10.16
CA THR A 205 -22.69 14.80 -11.07
C THR A 205 -22.78 14.32 -12.50
N PRO A 206 -22.53 15.19 -13.49
CA PRO A 206 -22.10 14.77 -14.83
C PRO A 206 -20.87 13.86 -14.79
N SER A 207 -20.45 13.33 -15.95
CA SER A 207 -19.33 12.38 -16.08
C SER A 207 -17.98 13.11 -16.03
N THR A 208 -17.84 14.00 -15.07
CA THR A 208 -16.77 15.00 -15.00
C THR A 208 -15.95 14.89 -13.72
N LEU A 209 -16.10 13.82 -12.92
CA LEU A 209 -15.21 13.64 -11.77
C LEU A 209 -13.77 13.44 -12.22
N ASN A 210 -12.84 14.20 -11.63
CA ASN A 210 -11.42 14.08 -11.92
C ASN A 210 -10.72 13.21 -10.87
N PHE A 211 -10.33 12.01 -11.28
CA PHE A 211 -9.56 11.07 -10.47
C PHE A 211 -8.08 10.95 -10.90
N THR A 212 -7.57 11.81 -11.78
CA THR A 212 -6.19 11.71 -12.30
C THR A 212 -5.15 11.76 -11.18
N ILE A 213 -5.38 12.61 -10.17
CA ILE A 213 -4.50 12.75 -8.99
C ILE A 213 -4.73 11.63 -7.96
N ALA A 214 -5.88 10.96 -8.00
CA ALA A 214 -6.25 9.96 -7.01
C ALA A 214 -5.34 8.74 -7.11
N ARG A 215 -4.45 8.56 -6.13
CA ARG A 215 -3.61 7.37 -5.99
C ARG A 215 -4.31 6.23 -5.21
N GLY A 216 -5.62 6.36 -4.91
CA GLY A 216 -6.41 5.43 -4.10
C GLY A 216 -7.91 5.38 -4.48
N ASN A 217 -8.71 4.62 -3.71
CA ASN A 217 -10.19 4.61 -3.80
C ASN A 217 -10.77 5.86 -3.10
N ILE A 218 -12.06 6.23 -3.32
CA ILE A 218 -12.74 7.42 -2.70
C ILE A 218 -12.44 7.58 -1.20
N VAL A 219 -12.35 6.46 -0.48
CA VAL A 219 -12.20 6.40 0.98
C VAL A 219 -10.83 6.94 1.47
N ASP A 220 -9.79 6.97 0.64
CA ASP A 220 -8.42 7.30 1.06
C ASP A 220 -7.73 8.36 0.16
N ASP A 221 -8.38 9.50 -0.12
CA ASP A 221 -7.81 10.69 -0.80
C ASP A 221 -8.02 10.82 -2.33
N ALA A 222 -9.21 10.43 -2.82
CA ALA A 222 -9.44 10.27 -4.26
C ALA A 222 -10.43 11.24 -4.92
N GLY A 223 -10.75 12.40 -4.36
CA GLY A 223 -11.43 13.46 -5.14
C GLY A 223 -12.95 13.54 -5.01
N CYS A 224 -13.55 12.84 -4.05
CA CYS A 224 -14.84 13.18 -3.43
C CYS A 224 -14.80 12.76 -1.96
N ASN A 225 -15.15 13.63 -1.02
CA ASN A 225 -15.20 13.27 0.41
C ASN A 225 -16.45 13.85 1.07
N TRP A 226 -17.11 13.09 1.93
CA TRP A 226 -18.19 13.63 2.76
C TRP A 226 -17.68 14.80 3.63
N LEU A 227 -18.40 15.92 3.63
CA LEU A 227 -18.10 17.04 4.51
C LEU A 227 -18.45 16.65 5.95
N ASN A 228 -17.43 16.39 6.77
CA ASN A 228 -17.58 15.88 8.15
C ASN A 228 -18.43 14.60 8.22
N GLY A 229 -18.19 13.66 7.29
CA GLY A 229 -18.91 12.38 7.23
C GLY A 229 -20.38 12.50 6.80
N LYS A 230 -20.83 13.67 6.34
CA LYS A 230 -22.19 13.89 5.82
C LYS A 230 -22.17 14.73 4.54
N ALA A 231 -23.34 14.90 3.93
CA ALA A 231 -23.51 15.79 2.80
C ALA A 231 -23.31 17.28 3.20
N PRO A 232 -22.87 18.16 2.27
CA PRO A 232 -22.47 17.87 0.88
C PRO A 232 -21.13 17.11 0.79
N LEU A 233 -20.75 16.66 -0.40
CA LEU A 233 -19.42 16.11 -0.66
C LEU A 233 -18.49 17.19 -1.23
N VAL A 234 -17.22 17.17 -0.85
CA VAL A 234 -16.14 17.98 -1.46
C VAL A 234 -15.52 17.15 -2.57
N CYS A 235 -15.75 17.55 -3.83
CA CYS A 235 -15.33 16.82 -5.01
C CYS A 235 -14.42 17.63 -5.93
N ARG A 236 -13.56 16.94 -6.69
CA ARG A 236 -12.76 17.48 -7.79
C ARG A 236 -13.43 17.12 -9.11
N LEU A 237 -13.83 18.13 -9.88
CA LEU A 237 -14.49 17.97 -11.17
C LEU A 237 -13.62 18.57 -12.28
N TRP A 238 -13.71 18.07 -13.51
CA TRP A 238 -13.19 18.78 -14.66
C TRP A 238 -13.81 20.19 -14.73
N PRO A 239 -13.00 21.23 -14.99
CA PRO A 239 -13.51 22.59 -15.13
C PRO A 239 -14.52 22.69 -16.28
N ALA A 240 -15.48 23.61 -16.18
CA ALA A 240 -16.50 23.79 -17.22
C ALA A 240 -15.91 24.10 -18.62
N ASN A 241 -14.70 24.69 -18.67
CA ASN A 241 -13.96 25.04 -19.87
C ASN A 241 -12.81 24.05 -20.20
N HIS A 242 -12.91 22.79 -19.79
CA HIS A 242 -11.86 21.77 -19.98
C HIS A 242 -11.42 21.59 -21.46
N GLY A 243 -12.32 21.83 -22.42
CA GLY A 243 -11.96 21.86 -23.85
C GLY A 243 -11.60 20.48 -24.42
N ALA A 244 -10.95 20.48 -25.59
CA ALA A 244 -10.45 19.26 -26.23
C ALA A 244 -9.02 18.95 -25.76
N THR A 245 -8.68 17.66 -25.71
CA THR A 245 -7.32 17.21 -25.35
C THR A 245 -6.27 17.87 -26.24
N PRO A 246 -5.21 18.45 -25.67
CA PRO A 246 -4.09 18.99 -26.44
C PRO A 246 -3.49 17.90 -27.34
N ARG A 247 -3.20 18.24 -28.59
CA ARG A 247 -2.38 17.38 -29.44
C ARG A 247 -0.92 17.64 -29.09
N ALA A 248 -0.19 16.60 -28.68
CA ALA A 248 1.25 16.69 -28.62
C ALA A 248 1.77 17.03 -30.03
N SER A 249 2.47 18.16 -30.16
CA SER A 249 3.12 18.53 -31.43
C SER A 249 4.27 17.55 -31.67
N GLU A 250 4.26 16.83 -32.79
CA GLU A 250 5.38 15.98 -33.21
C GLU A 250 6.64 16.79 -33.54
N VAL A 251 6.48 18.09 -33.79
CA VAL A 251 7.56 19.04 -34.03
C VAL A 251 7.88 19.78 -32.73
N PRO A 252 9.11 19.67 -32.18
CA PRO A 252 9.54 20.47 -31.05
C PRO A 252 9.36 21.96 -31.36
N THR A 253 8.55 22.67 -30.57
CA THR A 253 8.31 24.11 -30.76
C THR A 253 9.45 24.98 -30.24
N GLY A 254 10.47 24.37 -29.63
CA GLY A 254 11.66 25.02 -29.10
C GLY A 254 12.65 24.01 -28.51
N VAL A 255 13.82 24.50 -28.09
CA VAL A 255 14.83 23.71 -27.40
C VAL A 255 14.44 23.53 -25.94
N ILE A 256 14.56 22.33 -25.40
CA ILE A 256 14.50 22.10 -23.96
C ILE A 256 15.81 22.64 -23.39
N VAL A 257 15.73 23.76 -22.67
CA VAL A 257 16.88 24.32 -21.96
C VAL A 257 16.93 23.71 -20.58
N GLN A 258 17.91 22.84 -20.37
CA GLN A 258 18.30 22.37 -19.05
C GLN A 258 19.65 22.97 -18.71
N GLU A 259 19.70 23.75 -17.63
CA GLU A 259 20.92 24.36 -17.15
C GLU A 259 21.42 23.59 -15.93
N SER A 260 22.62 23.04 -16.02
CA SER A 260 23.31 22.44 -14.88
C SER A 260 24.22 23.49 -14.25
N TYR A 261 23.92 23.95 -13.03
CA TYR A 261 24.72 24.95 -12.32
C TYR A 261 26.06 24.41 -11.76
N GLY A 262 26.58 23.30 -12.30
CA GLY A 262 27.85 22.69 -11.88
C GLY A 262 27.85 22.07 -10.48
N VAL A 263 26.67 21.87 -9.87
CA VAL A 263 26.53 21.26 -8.54
C VAL A 263 26.17 19.78 -8.69
N SER A 264 26.97 18.90 -8.07
CA SER A 264 26.68 17.46 -8.02
C SER A 264 25.63 17.16 -6.96
N ALA A 265 24.39 16.85 -7.37
CA ALA A 265 23.32 16.40 -6.50
C ALA A 265 22.97 14.92 -6.79
N PRO A 266 23.05 14.00 -5.81
CA PRO A 266 22.61 12.62 -6.01
C PRO A 266 21.08 12.61 -6.20
N ALA A 267 20.62 12.27 -7.40
CA ALA A 267 19.19 12.17 -7.72
C ALA A 267 18.73 10.72 -7.68
N ARG A 268 17.47 10.50 -7.28
CA ARG A 268 16.82 9.19 -7.45
C ARG A 268 16.41 9.04 -8.91
N THR A 269 16.49 7.83 -9.44
CA THR A 269 15.90 7.53 -10.75
C THR A 269 14.38 7.56 -10.63
N TYR A 270 13.73 8.42 -11.40
CA TYR A 270 12.27 8.50 -11.48
C TYR A 270 11.81 8.05 -12.87
N GLU A 271 10.68 7.36 -12.91
CA GLU A 271 10.03 6.94 -14.15
C GLU A 271 8.92 7.93 -14.54
N TYR A 272 8.49 7.90 -15.81
CA TYR A 272 7.30 8.61 -16.30
C TYR A 272 7.31 10.13 -16.10
N LEU A 273 8.49 10.74 -16.19
CA LEU A 273 8.67 12.18 -16.08
C LEU A 273 8.17 12.91 -17.33
N LEU A 274 7.84 14.19 -17.16
CA LEU A 274 7.54 15.08 -18.28
C LEU A 274 8.79 15.23 -19.17
N GLN A 275 8.62 15.13 -20.48
CA GLN A 275 9.71 15.19 -21.45
C GLN A 275 9.77 16.53 -22.19
N GLY A 276 8.76 17.40 -22.07
CA GLY A 276 8.77 18.72 -22.69
C GLY A 276 7.40 19.42 -22.68
N PRO A 277 7.25 20.53 -23.40
CA PRO A 277 6.04 21.37 -23.37
C PRO A 277 4.74 20.65 -23.79
N GLY A 278 4.83 19.66 -24.67
CA GLY A 278 3.67 18.83 -25.03
C GLY A 278 3.14 18.03 -23.85
N ASP A 279 4.03 17.44 -23.06
CA ASP A 279 3.67 16.73 -21.83
C ASP A 279 3.16 17.69 -20.76
N GLU A 280 3.70 18.92 -20.67
CA GLU A 280 3.14 19.94 -19.77
C GLU A 280 1.70 20.30 -20.13
N ALA A 281 1.39 20.43 -21.41
CA ALA A 281 0.03 20.73 -21.86
C ALA A 281 -0.93 19.56 -21.54
N LEU A 282 -0.49 18.31 -21.74
CA LEU A 282 -1.26 17.14 -21.34
C LEU A 282 -1.41 17.03 -19.81
N PHE A 283 -0.37 17.38 -19.06
CA PHE A 283 -0.39 17.41 -17.60
C PHE A 283 -1.39 18.46 -17.10
N ASP A 284 -1.31 19.69 -17.60
CA ASP A 284 -2.29 20.75 -17.32
C ASP A 284 -3.70 20.30 -17.67
N TYR A 285 -3.89 19.62 -18.80
CA TYR A 285 -5.21 19.14 -19.20
C TYR A 285 -5.76 18.10 -18.23
N TYR A 286 -5.04 17.00 -17.98
CA TYR A 286 -5.58 15.87 -17.21
C TYR A 286 -5.63 16.11 -15.69
N PHE A 287 -4.72 16.91 -15.15
CA PHE A 287 -4.60 17.14 -13.71
C PHE A 287 -5.33 18.39 -13.21
N ASN A 288 -5.74 19.29 -14.10
CA ASN A 288 -6.49 20.46 -13.70
C ASN A 288 -7.93 20.09 -13.34
N ASP A 289 -8.39 20.61 -12.20
CA ASP A 289 -9.73 20.37 -11.67
C ASP A 289 -10.31 21.63 -11.01
N GLN A 290 -11.62 21.60 -10.79
CA GLN A 290 -12.38 22.55 -10.01
C GLN A 290 -12.89 21.83 -8.75
N VAL A 291 -12.39 22.24 -7.58
CA VAL A 291 -12.96 21.83 -6.29
C VAL A 291 -14.39 22.36 -6.19
N SER A 292 -15.33 21.52 -5.76
CA SER A 292 -16.76 21.83 -5.69
C SER A 292 -17.46 21.14 -4.52
N LEU A 293 -18.49 21.78 -3.96
CA LEU A 293 -19.48 21.10 -3.09
C LEU A 293 -20.54 20.45 -3.97
N VAL A 294 -20.80 19.16 -3.74
CA VAL A 294 -21.87 18.41 -4.38
C VAL A 294 -22.90 18.06 -3.32
N ALA A 295 -24.06 18.74 -3.36
CA ALA A 295 -25.16 18.47 -2.47
C ALA A 295 -25.91 17.20 -2.88
N LEU A 296 -26.69 16.65 -1.94
CA LEU A 296 -27.47 15.46 -2.25
C LEU A 296 -28.42 15.73 -3.39
N ASP A 297 -29.06 16.87 -3.54
CA ASP A 297 -29.97 17.17 -4.67
C ASP A 297 -29.28 17.25 -6.05
N GLY A 298 -27.95 17.11 -6.13
CA GLY A 298 -27.16 17.22 -7.35
C GLY A 298 -26.71 18.65 -7.66
N LYS A 299 -26.99 19.62 -6.78
CA LYS A 299 -26.44 20.98 -6.92
C LYS A 299 -24.92 20.95 -6.72
N ILE A 300 -24.21 21.42 -7.74
CA ILE A 300 -22.76 21.56 -7.75
C ILE A 300 -22.42 23.04 -7.52
N THR A 301 -21.63 23.33 -6.49
CA THR A 301 -21.17 24.69 -6.17
C THR A 301 -19.65 24.73 -6.24
N PRO A 302 -19.05 25.37 -7.26
CA PRO A 302 -17.60 25.56 -7.33
C PRO A 302 -17.06 26.29 -6.10
N ILE A 303 -15.90 25.85 -5.59
CA ILE A 303 -15.17 26.46 -4.49
C ILE A 303 -13.80 26.87 -5.03
N GLY A 304 -13.48 28.17 -4.93
CA GLY A 304 -12.17 28.69 -5.35
C GLY A 304 -11.96 28.59 -6.86
N SER A 305 -10.70 28.76 -7.28
CA SER A 305 -10.33 28.74 -8.71
C SER A 305 -9.96 27.33 -9.17
N PRO A 306 -10.10 27.00 -10.47
CA PRO A 306 -9.50 25.80 -11.04
C PRO A 306 -7.99 25.77 -10.86
N GLY A 307 -7.44 24.57 -10.73
CA GLY A 307 -6.00 24.34 -10.58
C GLY A 307 -5.67 22.85 -10.51
N ILE A 308 -4.37 22.54 -10.47
CA ILE A 308 -3.88 21.19 -10.24
C ILE A 308 -3.86 20.95 -8.72
N HIS A 309 -4.98 20.50 -8.17
CA HIS A 309 -5.16 20.35 -6.73
C HIS A 309 -4.72 18.94 -6.29
N THR A 310 -3.49 18.83 -5.78
CA THR A 310 -2.98 17.56 -5.22
C THR A 310 -3.74 17.15 -3.97
N ARG A 311 -4.32 18.12 -3.25
CA ARG A 311 -5.11 17.90 -2.05
C ARG A 311 -6.25 18.90 -1.92
N ALA A 312 -7.40 18.44 -1.44
CA ALA A 312 -8.52 19.27 -0.99
C ALA A 312 -9.27 18.56 0.16
N THR A 313 -8.73 18.67 1.38
CA THR A 313 -9.25 17.90 2.54
C THR A 313 -10.05 18.76 3.50
N PRO A 314 -11.30 18.37 3.85
CA PRO A 314 -12.12 19.12 4.78
C PRO A 314 -11.59 19.04 6.22
N SER A 315 -11.82 20.12 6.96
CA SER A 315 -11.56 20.16 8.39
C SER A 315 -12.48 19.17 9.13
N PRO A 316 -12.09 18.71 10.34
CA PRO A 316 -12.87 17.77 11.13
C PRO A 316 -14.33 18.17 11.34
N ASP A 317 -14.59 19.47 11.47
CA ASP A 317 -15.91 20.07 11.63
C ASP A 317 -16.60 20.42 10.29
N GLY A 318 -15.88 20.33 9.17
CA GLY A 318 -16.37 20.61 7.82
C GLY A 318 -16.42 22.09 7.45
N SER A 319 -15.88 23.00 8.26
CA SER A 319 -15.98 24.45 8.04
C SER A 319 -14.95 25.01 7.04
N TYR A 320 -13.83 24.30 6.83
CA TYR A 320 -12.70 24.76 6.01
C TYR A 320 -12.12 23.61 5.19
N LEU A 321 -11.34 23.95 4.16
CA LEU A 321 -10.52 23.01 3.40
C LEU A 321 -9.04 23.38 3.54
N VAL A 322 -8.17 22.39 3.67
CA VAL A 322 -6.75 22.53 3.29
C VAL A 322 -6.64 22.14 1.83
N VAL A 323 -6.16 23.08 1.01
CA VAL A 323 -5.97 22.90 -0.43
C VAL A 323 -4.49 23.02 -0.76
N GLU A 324 -3.96 22.06 -1.51
CA GLU A 324 -2.61 22.12 -2.06
C GLU A 324 -2.69 22.15 -3.58
N THR A 325 -2.08 23.17 -4.18
CA THR A 325 -2.14 23.44 -5.62
C THR A 325 -0.74 23.48 -6.20
N VAL A 326 -0.45 22.64 -7.19
CA VAL A 326 0.82 22.66 -7.94
C VAL A 326 0.95 23.98 -8.70
N GLN A 327 2.15 24.54 -8.72
CA GLN A 327 2.50 25.79 -9.40
C GLN A 327 3.53 25.54 -10.50
N ARG A 328 3.52 26.41 -11.52
CA ARG A 328 4.59 26.48 -12.54
C ARG A 328 5.83 27.19 -11.97
N PRO A 329 7.03 26.93 -12.53
CA PRO A 329 7.34 25.96 -13.59
C PRO A 329 7.35 24.51 -13.11
N TYR A 330 7.08 23.56 -14.01
CA TYR A 330 7.22 22.13 -13.74
C TYR A 330 8.67 21.67 -13.92
N SER A 331 9.01 20.56 -13.27
CA SER A 331 10.31 19.91 -13.47
C SER A 331 10.20 18.75 -14.47
N TYR A 332 11.25 18.57 -15.25
CA TYR A 332 11.44 17.40 -16.12
C TYR A 332 12.33 16.32 -15.47
N GLN A 333 12.79 16.55 -14.23
CA GLN A 333 13.73 15.70 -13.51
C GLN A 333 13.12 15.00 -12.29
N VAL A 334 12.01 15.52 -11.76
CA VAL A 334 11.32 14.98 -10.58
C VAL A 334 9.82 14.79 -10.83
N PRO A 335 9.14 13.89 -10.09
CA PRO A 335 7.69 13.72 -10.22
C PRO A 335 6.91 14.88 -9.58
N MET A 336 5.60 14.94 -9.84
CA MET A 336 4.73 16.04 -9.38
C MET A 336 4.76 16.29 -7.87
N ASP A 337 5.05 15.26 -7.07
CA ASP A 337 5.09 15.33 -5.60
C ASP A 337 6.21 16.27 -5.10
N VAL A 338 7.11 16.69 -5.99
CA VAL A 338 8.27 17.57 -5.71
C VAL A 338 8.21 18.88 -6.51
N PHE A 339 7.13 19.12 -7.26
CA PHE A 339 6.92 20.38 -7.97
C PHE A 339 6.67 21.53 -6.97
N PRO A 340 6.86 22.80 -7.39
CA PRO A 340 6.39 23.94 -6.62
C PRO A 340 4.91 23.77 -6.27
N SER A 341 4.53 24.06 -5.02
CA SER A 341 3.14 23.97 -4.59
C SER A 341 2.77 25.05 -3.59
N ARG A 342 1.51 25.47 -3.62
CA ARG A 342 0.94 26.41 -2.66
C ARG A 342 -0.07 25.67 -1.79
N THR A 343 0.10 25.75 -0.47
CA THR A 343 -0.82 25.19 0.51
C THR A 343 -1.59 26.31 1.21
N GLU A 344 -2.90 26.25 1.12
CA GLU A 344 -3.81 27.28 1.60
C GLU A 344 -4.95 26.69 2.44
N VAL A 345 -5.55 27.53 3.28
CA VAL A 345 -6.82 27.25 3.94
C VAL A 345 -7.90 28.04 3.24
N TRP A 346 -8.89 27.35 2.71
CA TRP A 346 -10.06 27.95 2.08
C TRP A 346 -11.28 27.79 3.01
N ASN A 347 -12.14 28.80 3.04
CA ASN A 347 -13.50 28.58 3.53
C ASN A 347 -14.37 27.95 2.41
N LEU A 348 -15.58 27.51 2.76
CA LEU A 348 -16.47 26.83 1.80
C LEU A 348 -17.03 27.75 0.69
N ASN A 349 -16.82 29.07 0.77
CA ASN A 349 -17.16 30.01 -0.30
C ASN A 349 -15.99 30.20 -1.29
N GLY A 350 -14.87 29.51 -1.09
CA GLY A 350 -13.69 29.62 -1.96
C GLY A 350 -12.76 30.77 -1.64
N LYS A 351 -13.00 31.50 -0.54
CA LYS A 351 -12.08 32.54 -0.08
C LYS A 351 -10.89 31.88 0.61
N ILE A 352 -9.70 32.22 0.15
CA ILE A 352 -8.45 31.93 0.85
C ILE A 352 -8.45 32.74 2.15
N VAL A 353 -8.53 32.06 3.29
CA VAL A 353 -8.47 32.69 4.62
C VAL A 353 -7.05 32.71 5.17
N ARG A 354 -6.18 31.81 4.68
CA ARG A 354 -4.77 31.77 5.07
C ARG A 354 -3.92 31.08 4.01
N GLU A 355 -2.80 31.69 3.61
CA GLU A 355 -1.69 30.97 2.97
C GLU A 355 -0.81 30.36 4.07
N ILE A 356 -0.49 29.07 3.95
CA ILE A 356 0.36 28.33 4.90
C ILE A 356 1.77 28.14 4.35
N ARG A 357 1.87 27.79 3.07
CA ARG A 357 3.14 27.48 2.41
C ARG A 357 3.09 27.85 0.94
N ASN A 358 4.19 28.38 0.43
CA ASN A 358 4.47 28.55 -0.99
C ASN A 358 5.87 27.98 -1.27
N SER A 359 5.94 26.75 -1.77
CA SER A 359 7.21 26.05 -2.02
C SER A 359 7.73 26.34 -3.43
N HIS A 360 9.06 26.34 -3.55
CA HIS A 360 9.75 26.37 -4.83
C HIS A 360 10.10 24.93 -5.24
N VAL A 361 10.48 24.72 -6.51
CA VAL A 361 10.88 23.40 -6.99
C VAL A 361 12.09 22.92 -6.19
N ALA A 362 12.07 21.65 -5.76
CA ALA A 362 13.16 21.05 -5.02
C ALA A 362 13.82 19.94 -5.85
N GLU A 363 14.32 20.27 -7.04
CA GLU A 363 15.10 19.33 -7.89
C GLU A 363 16.36 18.86 -7.14
N GLU A 364 16.92 19.72 -6.29
CA GLU A 364 18.06 19.45 -5.42
C GLU A 364 17.67 18.97 -4.01
N ALA A 365 16.43 18.48 -3.80
CA ALA A 365 15.99 18.02 -2.49
C ALA A 365 17.06 17.08 -1.88
N PRO A 366 17.52 17.32 -0.65
CA PRO A 366 18.73 16.65 -0.20
C PRO A 366 18.50 15.14 -0.12
N SER A 367 19.37 14.37 -0.76
CA SER A 367 19.29 12.90 -0.83
C SER A 367 19.85 12.20 0.42
N ALA A 368 20.40 12.98 1.35
CA ALA A 368 20.91 12.46 2.61
C ALA A 368 19.78 11.87 3.47
N ARG A 369 20.08 10.82 4.24
CA ARG A 369 19.16 10.31 5.27
C ARG A 369 18.78 11.46 6.22
N ASP A 370 17.50 11.51 6.60
CA ASP A 370 16.88 12.57 7.42
C ASP A 370 16.83 13.97 6.77
N ALA A 371 17.14 14.11 5.49
CA ALA A 371 16.86 15.33 4.76
C ALA A 371 15.37 15.54 4.52
N VAL A 372 14.93 16.79 4.61
CA VAL A 372 13.55 17.20 4.39
C VAL A 372 13.50 18.55 3.69
N VAL A 373 12.34 18.91 3.14
CA VAL A 373 12.11 20.24 2.55
C VAL A 373 12.26 21.32 3.64
N PRO A 374 12.97 22.44 3.38
CA PRO A 374 13.06 23.56 4.32
C PRO A 374 11.70 24.22 4.59
N GLY A 375 11.56 24.84 5.77
CA GLY A 375 10.33 25.50 6.18
C GLY A 375 9.22 24.53 6.59
N ILE A 376 7.96 24.96 6.50
CA ILE A 376 6.79 24.13 6.84
C ILE A 376 6.67 22.99 5.82
N ARG A 377 6.81 21.75 6.28
CA ARG A 377 6.83 20.54 5.45
C ARG A 377 5.65 19.60 5.69
N VAL A 378 4.95 19.75 6.80
CA VAL A 378 3.70 19.03 7.10
C VAL A 378 2.62 20.05 7.42
N VAL A 379 1.46 19.90 6.80
CA VAL A 379 0.25 20.67 7.07
C VAL A 379 -0.89 19.67 7.15
N ASN A 380 -1.42 19.38 8.34
CA ASN A 380 -2.50 18.39 8.49
C ASN A 380 -3.57 18.88 9.45
N TRP A 381 -4.81 18.44 9.25
CA TRP A 381 -5.84 18.62 10.27
C TRP A 381 -5.52 17.78 11.51
N ARG A 382 -5.61 18.39 12.68
CA ARG A 382 -5.63 17.66 13.96
C ARG A 382 -6.96 16.90 14.06
N PRO A 383 -6.95 15.58 14.29
CA PRO A 383 -8.14 14.76 14.07
C PRO A 383 -9.22 14.82 15.17
N ASP A 384 -8.91 15.34 16.36
CA ASP A 384 -9.79 15.29 17.54
C ASP A 384 -10.40 16.65 17.90
N VAL A 385 -10.09 17.71 17.15
CA VAL A 385 -10.57 19.08 17.41
C VAL A 385 -11.05 19.76 16.12
N PRO A 386 -12.00 20.70 16.19
CA PRO A 386 -12.47 21.43 15.00
C PRO A 386 -11.35 22.28 14.40
N ALA A 387 -11.36 22.41 13.06
CA ALA A 387 -10.57 23.34 12.26
C ALA A 387 -9.21 23.79 12.84
N THR A 388 -8.35 22.83 13.22
CA THR A 388 -7.01 23.12 13.75
C THR A 388 -5.95 22.38 12.95
N LEU A 389 -4.97 23.11 12.47
CA LEU A 389 -3.83 22.58 11.73
C LEU A 389 -2.69 22.19 12.67
N VAL A 390 -2.04 21.08 12.34
CA VAL A 390 -0.71 20.69 12.80
C VAL A 390 0.27 21.07 11.69
N LEU A 391 1.20 21.95 12.03
CA LEU A 391 2.26 22.42 11.15
C LEU A 391 3.59 21.87 11.66
N VAL A 392 4.43 21.34 10.77
CA VAL A 392 5.80 20.91 11.13
C VAL A 392 6.81 21.66 10.28
N GLU A 393 7.74 22.34 10.93
CA GLU A 393 8.80 23.13 10.31
C GLU A 393 10.19 22.59 10.68
N ALA A 394 11.07 22.48 9.70
CA ALA A 394 12.45 22.05 9.91
C ALA A 394 13.35 23.22 10.37
N LEU A 395 13.85 23.14 11.60
CA LEU A 395 14.65 24.18 12.25
C LEU A 395 16.11 24.23 11.76
N ASP A 396 16.58 23.17 11.10
CA ASP A 396 17.90 23.08 10.46
C ASP A 396 17.87 23.37 8.96
N ARG A 397 16.78 24.03 8.49
CA ARG A 397 16.52 24.29 7.06
C ARG A 397 16.51 23.01 6.23
N GLY A 398 16.14 21.89 6.84
CA GLY A 398 16.02 20.60 6.17
C GLY A 398 17.34 19.86 5.92
N ASN A 399 18.48 20.46 6.27
CA ASN A 399 19.79 19.84 6.10
C ASN A 399 20.18 19.05 7.37
N PRO A 400 20.24 17.71 7.32
CA PRO A 400 20.53 16.90 8.48
C PRO A 400 21.97 17.08 9.02
N ARG A 401 22.89 17.64 8.22
CA ARG A 401 24.28 17.92 8.61
C ARG A 401 24.43 19.18 9.45
N THR A 402 23.45 20.09 9.42
CA THR A 402 23.45 21.27 10.28
C THR A 402 23.20 20.84 11.73
N VAL A 403 24.07 21.27 12.64
CA VAL A 403 23.94 20.96 14.07
C VAL A 403 23.02 21.99 14.72
N VAL A 404 21.86 21.52 15.19
CA VAL A 404 20.87 22.32 15.92
C VAL A 404 20.40 21.54 17.15
N PRO A 405 20.02 22.20 18.26
CA PRO A 405 19.52 21.51 19.46
C PRO A 405 18.15 20.85 19.24
N LYS A 406 17.32 21.40 18.36
CA LYS A 406 16.01 20.86 17.98
C LYS A 406 15.90 20.89 16.46
N ARG A 407 15.41 19.80 15.86
CA ARG A 407 15.37 19.60 14.41
C ARG A 407 14.04 19.99 13.79
N ASP A 408 12.93 19.73 14.46
CA ASP A 408 11.61 20.14 13.97
C ASP A 408 10.80 20.81 15.07
N GLN A 409 10.06 21.85 14.69
CA GLN A 409 9.02 22.50 15.46
C GLN A 409 7.66 22.01 14.97
N VAL A 410 6.83 21.52 15.89
CA VAL A 410 5.41 21.27 15.67
C VAL A 410 4.63 22.45 16.23
N SER A 411 3.77 23.08 15.43
CA SER A 411 2.93 24.21 15.83
C SER A 411 1.46 23.93 15.53
N LEU A 412 0.57 24.54 16.30
CA LEU A 412 -0.88 24.48 16.08
C LEU A 412 -1.39 25.82 15.56
N LEU A 413 -2.28 25.77 14.57
CA LEU A 413 -2.96 26.96 14.05
C LEU A 413 -4.45 26.67 13.89
N SER A 414 -5.27 27.33 14.71
CA SER A 414 -6.72 27.13 14.73
C SER A 414 -7.47 28.22 13.96
N ALA A 415 -8.69 27.90 13.51
CA ALA A 415 -9.63 28.88 12.98
C ALA A 415 -9.81 30.07 13.96
N PRO A 416 -9.96 31.30 13.46
CA PRO A 416 -10.15 31.69 12.05
C PRO A 416 -8.83 31.88 11.27
N PHE A 417 -7.70 31.36 11.74
CA PHE A 417 -6.39 31.40 11.06
C PHE A 417 -5.78 32.80 10.87
N THR A 418 -6.28 33.80 11.61
CA THR A 418 -5.77 35.18 11.57
C THR A 418 -4.51 35.37 12.43
N GLY A 419 -4.34 34.57 13.48
CA GLY A 419 -3.19 34.62 14.38
C GLY A 419 -1.91 33.97 13.83
N ALA A 420 -0.85 34.04 14.63
CA ALA A 420 0.36 33.25 14.40
C ALA A 420 0.15 31.79 14.86
N ALA A 421 0.84 30.85 14.23
CA ALA A 421 0.84 29.47 14.70
C ALA A 421 1.51 29.40 16.08
N THR A 422 0.84 28.76 17.04
CA THR A 422 1.34 28.63 18.41
C THR A 422 2.28 27.42 18.47
N PRO A 423 3.53 27.58 18.94
CA PRO A 423 4.43 26.46 19.18
C PRO A 423 3.79 25.41 20.09
N PHE A 424 3.86 24.15 19.68
CA PHE A 424 3.29 23.04 20.42
C PHE A 424 4.35 22.12 21.00
N VAL A 425 5.22 21.52 20.18
CA VAL A 425 6.32 20.67 20.69
C VAL A 425 7.49 20.68 19.73
N GLN A 426 8.71 20.56 20.25
CA GLN A 426 9.93 20.44 19.45
C GLN A 426 10.55 19.06 19.60
N THR A 427 11.16 18.57 18.52
CA THR A 427 11.84 17.27 18.48
C THR A 427 13.34 17.45 18.27
N GLU A 428 14.15 16.58 18.87
CA GLU A 428 15.62 16.61 18.66
C GLU A 428 16.00 15.78 17.44
N TYR A 429 15.23 14.73 17.16
CA TYR A 429 15.34 13.95 15.93
C TYR A 429 14.25 14.37 14.94
N ARG A 430 14.22 13.76 13.75
CA ARG A 430 13.18 14.10 12.77
C ARG A 430 11.81 13.68 13.26
N TYR A 431 10.85 14.59 13.19
CA TYR A 431 9.45 14.32 13.47
C TYR A 431 8.94 13.11 12.67
N GLY A 432 8.40 12.12 13.38
CA GLY A 432 7.86 10.87 12.85
C GLY A 432 6.34 10.75 12.88
N GLY A 433 5.63 11.69 13.50
CA GLY A 433 4.17 11.68 13.60
C GLY A 433 3.65 11.90 15.01
N ILE A 434 2.35 12.22 15.14
CA ILE A 434 1.63 12.22 16.41
C ILE A 434 0.43 11.29 16.30
N THR A 435 0.32 10.35 17.24
CA THR A 435 -0.89 9.56 17.48
C THR A 435 -1.74 10.27 18.53
N TRP A 436 -2.90 10.77 18.12
CA TRP A 436 -3.86 11.44 19.01
C TRP A 436 -4.74 10.41 19.70
N VAL A 437 -4.83 10.45 21.04
CA VAL A 437 -5.53 9.44 21.85
C VAL A 437 -6.73 10.05 22.58
N SER A 438 -6.52 11.20 23.20
CA SER A 438 -7.53 11.93 23.96
C SER A 438 -7.16 13.41 24.02
N PRO A 439 -8.05 14.29 24.54
CA PRO A 439 -7.71 15.69 24.74
C PRO A 439 -6.47 15.92 25.60
N THR A 440 -6.11 14.97 26.48
CA THR A 440 -4.99 15.07 27.44
C THR A 440 -3.87 14.07 27.18
N THR A 441 -3.93 13.30 26.09
CA THR A 441 -2.91 12.29 25.79
C THR A 441 -2.70 12.17 24.28
N ALA A 442 -1.44 12.27 23.87
CA ALA A 442 -0.99 11.89 22.54
C ALA A 442 0.43 11.31 22.60
N PHE A 443 0.82 10.59 21.56
CA PHE A 443 2.17 10.04 21.43
C PHE A 443 2.89 10.66 20.24
N LEU A 444 4.02 11.32 20.51
CA LEU A 444 4.91 11.91 19.53
C LEU A 444 6.05 10.94 19.24
N THR A 445 6.26 10.62 17.97
CA THR A 445 7.43 9.86 17.52
C THR A 445 8.46 10.80 16.92
N ASP A 446 9.73 10.61 17.28
CA ASP A 446 10.86 11.16 16.52
C ASP A 446 11.87 10.08 16.16
N ARG A 447 12.58 10.27 15.05
CA ARG A 447 13.43 9.26 14.43
C ARG A 447 14.72 9.85 13.89
N LEU A 448 15.80 9.11 14.07
CA LEU A 448 17.12 9.40 13.53
C LEU A 448 17.53 8.21 12.67
N SER A 449 17.54 8.40 11.35
CA SER A 449 17.91 7.36 10.41
C SER A 449 19.38 6.96 10.58
N ARG A 450 20.26 7.93 10.92
CA ARG A 450 21.65 7.64 11.29
C ARG A 450 21.69 6.97 12.67
N GLY A 451 22.06 5.69 12.72
CA GLY A 451 21.98 4.88 13.94
C GLY A 451 20.62 4.23 14.18
N ALA A 452 19.70 4.32 13.21
CA ALA A 452 18.39 3.67 13.22
C ALA A 452 17.60 3.85 14.52
N ARG A 453 17.67 5.02 15.16
CA ARG A 453 17.07 5.27 16.47
C ARG A 453 15.66 5.84 16.34
N GLN A 454 14.74 5.35 17.16
CA GLN A 454 13.36 5.84 17.23
C GLN A 454 12.94 6.01 18.68
N ARG A 455 12.31 7.15 18.99
CA ARG A 455 11.77 7.42 20.32
C ARG A 455 10.27 7.68 20.26
N LEU A 456 9.59 7.29 21.32
CA LEU A 456 8.18 7.57 21.54
C LEU A 456 8.04 8.37 22.84
N TRP A 457 7.36 9.50 22.74
CA TRP A 457 7.09 10.42 23.83
C TRP A 457 5.60 10.51 24.07
N MET A 458 5.16 10.43 25.32
CA MET A 458 3.81 10.79 25.71
C MET A 458 3.76 12.29 26.02
N ILE A 459 2.79 12.98 25.43
CA ILE A 459 2.57 14.42 25.58
C ILE A 459 1.10 14.68 25.98
N ASP A 460 0.84 15.85 26.57
CA ASP A 460 -0.48 16.32 26.95
C ASP A 460 -0.95 17.44 26.00
N PRO A 461 -1.87 17.15 25.06
CA PRO A 461 -2.36 18.16 24.12
C PRO A 461 -3.19 19.30 24.72
N SER A 462 -3.63 19.18 25.98
CA SER A 462 -4.39 20.23 26.69
C SER A 462 -3.49 21.24 27.40
N ALA A 463 -2.23 20.85 27.67
CA ALA A 463 -1.26 21.69 28.33
C ALA A 463 -0.47 22.55 27.33
N PRO A 464 -0.05 23.78 27.72
CA PRO A 464 0.87 24.59 26.92
C PRO A 464 2.14 23.80 26.58
N GLY A 465 2.60 23.90 25.33
CA GLY A 465 3.83 23.21 24.91
C GLY A 465 3.72 21.67 24.88
N GLY A 466 2.51 21.10 24.87
CA GLY A 466 2.33 19.65 24.97
C GLY A 466 2.59 19.09 26.37
N GLY A 467 2.60 19.93 27.40
CA GLY A 467 2.99 19.58 28.76
C GLY A 467 4.48 19.24 28.87
N THR A 468 4.85 18.46 29.88
CA THR A 468 6.22 17.91 30.01
C THR A 468 6.27 16.56 29.30
N PRO A 469 6.94 16.42 28.15
CA PRO A 469 6.99 15.15 27.43
C PRO A 469 7.64 14.05 28.28
N LYS A 470 6.97 12.90 28.39
CA LYS A 470 7.49 11.71 29.08
C LYS A 470 8.00 10.71 28.05
N LEU A 471 9.30 10.37 28.11
CA LEU A 471 9.87 9.32 27.27
C LEU A 471 9.23 7.97 27.62
N VAL A 472 8.67 7.30 26.62
CA VAL A 472 8.06 5.98 26.75
C VAL A 472 9.03 4.91 26.27
N TRP A 473 9.56 5.08 25.04
CA TRP A 473 10.53 4.16 24.44
C TRP A 473 11.65 4.93 23.76
N ASP A 474 12.85 4.37 23.82
CA ASP A 474 14.03 4.79 23.06
C ASP A 474 14.75 3.53 22.61
N ARG A 475 14.71 3.25 21.31
CA ARG A 475 15.12 1.96 20.76
C ARG A 475 15.73 2.10 19.38
N SER A 476 16.47 1.07 18.98
CA SER A 476 16.75 0.85 17.56
C SER A 476 15.48 0.37 16.84
N ALA A 477 15.23 0.92 15.66
CA ALA A 477 14.21 0.46 14.73
C ALA A 477 14.59 -0.87 14.06
N GLU A 478 15.87 -1.25 14.10
CA GLU A 478 16.37 -2.52 13.55
C GLU A 478 16.25 -3.70 14.54
N GLU A 479 16.07 -3.42 15.83
CA GLU A 479 15.86 -4.48 16.83
C GLU A 479 14.43 -5.00 16.78
N ARG A 480 14.29 -6.26 16.36
CA ARG A 480 13.00 -6.95 16.20
C ARG A 480 12.52 -7.59 17.49
N TYR A 481 13.43 -8.19 18.27
CA TYR A 481 13.12 -8.92 19.50
C TYR A 481 12.60 -8.01 20.62
N SER A 482 13.00 -6.73 20.61
CA SER A 482 12.54 -5.71 21.55
C SER A 482 11.40 -4.85 20.99
N ASN A 483 10.81 -5.20 19.84
CA ASN A 483 9.78 -4.40 19.20
C ASN A 483 8.44 -4.45 19.98
N PRO A 484 7.99 -3.35 20.64
CA PRO A 484 6.67 -3.25 21.28
C PRO A 484 5.46 -3.44 20.37
N GLY A 485 5.64 -3.46 19.04
CA GLY A 485 4.55 -3.55 18.08
C GLY A 485 3.93 -2.19 17.75
N THR A 486 2.67 -2.22 17.36
CA THR A 486 1.88 -1.07 16.90
C THR A 486 0.58 -0.96 17.69
N TRP A 487 0.04 0.25 17.84
CA TRP A 487 -1.24 0.45 18.51
C TRP A 487 -2.36 -0.33 17.80
N VAL A 488 -3.25 -0.93 18.58
CA VAL A 488 -4.50 -1.46 18.05
C VAL A 488 -5.44 -0.29 17.81
N TYR A 489 -5.89 -0.11 16.57
CA TYR A 489 -6.80 0.96 16.18
C TYR A 489 -8.25 0.45 16.01
N VAL A 490 -9.20 1.33 16.32
CA VAL A 490 -10.63 1.13 16.06
C VAL A 490 -11.20 2.36 15.37
N LEU A 491 -12.20 2.16 14.50
CA LEU A 491 -12.97 3.26 13.93
C LEU A 491 -13.84 3.87 15.04
N ASP A 492 -13.65 5.16 15.30
CA ASP A 492 -14.56 5.94 16.15
C ASP A 492 -15.73 6.45 15.29
N PRO A 493 -16.96 5.95 15.50
CA PRO A 493 -18.11 6.34 14.67
C PRO A 493 -18.49 7.81 14.84
N ALA A 494 -18.08 8.47 15.93
CA ALA A 494 -18.39 9.88 16.17
C ALA A 494 -17.55 10.80 15.27
N SER A 495 -16.25 10.53 15.15
CA SER A 495 -15.32 11.30 14.33
C SER A 495 -15.11 10.73 12.92
N ASP A 496 -15.53 9.48 12.69
CA ASP A 496 -15.26 8.71 11.46
C ASP A 496 -13.76 8.58 11.18
N ARG A 497 -13.01 8.23 12.24
CA ARG A 497 -11.54 8.14 12.21
C ARG A 497 -11.03 6.94 13.01
N PHE A 498 -9.91 6.39 12.57
CA PHE A 498 -9.19 5.39 13.36
C PHE A 498 -8.47 6.03 14.54
N VAL A 499 -8.77 5.56 15.74
CA VAL A 499 -8.14 5.98 17.00
C VAL A 499 -7.60 4.77 17.76
N PRO A 500 -6.56 4.92 18.60
CA PRO A 500 -6.10 3.82 19.45
C PRO A 500 -7.22 3.32 20.36
N LEU A 501 -7.37 2.00 20.45
CA LEU A 501 -8.36 1.36 21.31
C LEU A 501 -8.01 1.63 22.78
N ARG A 502 -8.94 2.29 23.48
CA ARG A 502 -8.88 2.54 24.92
C ARG A 502 -9.72 1.54 25.70
N SER A 503 -9.20 1.14 26.86
CA SER A 503 -9.96 0.36 27.85
C SER A 503 -11.22 1.09 28.30
N SER A 504 -12.17 0.34 28.88
CA SER A 504 -13.43 0.90 29.37
C SER A 504 -13.23 1.99 30.43
N ASP A 505 -12.23 1.83 31.30
CA ASP A 505 -11.82 2.82 32.30
C ASP A 505 -10.86 3.89 31.77
N GLY A 506 -10.47 3.80 30.49
CA GLY A 506 -9.62 4.74 29.80
C GLY A 506 -8.14 4.75 30.24
N LYS A 507 -7.71 3.80 31.08
CA LYS A 507 -6.34 3.71 31.63
C LYS A 507 -5.34 2.99 30.72
N TYR A 508 -5.82 2.15 29.81
CA TYR A 508 -4.98 1.30 28.99
C TYR A 508 -5.17 1.54 27.50
N LEU A 509 -4.09 1.31 26.76
CA LEU A 509 -4.06 1.08 25.32
C LEU A 509 -3.58 -0.33 25.02
N TYR A 510 -3.72 -0.77 23.77
CA TYR A 510 -3.30 -2.11 23.35
C TYR A 510 -2.31 -2.04 22.20
N LEU A 511 -1.33 -2.93 22.24
CA LEU A 511 -0.30 -3.09 21.22
C LEU A 511 -0.40 -4.49 20.61
N ARG A 512 -0.07 -4.60 19.33
CA ARG A 512 0.13 -5.87 18.63
C ARG A 512 1.41 -5.86 17.81
N GLY A 513 2.09 -6.99 17.73
CA GLY A 513 3.30 -7.11 16.92
C GLY A 513 3.63 -8.56 16.57
N ASP A 514 4.64 -8.74 15.71
CA ASP A 514 5.06 -10.05 15.19
C ASP A 514 5.77 -10.92 16.24
N GLY A 515 6.29 -10.29 17.30
CA GLY A 515 6.93 -10.98 18.43
C GLY A 515 8.11 -11.85 18.02
N ALA A 516 8.99 -11.31 17.18
CA ALA A 516 10.23 -11.95 16.75
C ALA A 516 11.03 -12.45 17.96
N SER A 517 11.54 -13.67 17.88
CA SER A 517 12.38 -14.28 18.92
C SER A 517 13.43 -15.23 18.29
N PRO A 518 14.36 -15.78 19.08
CA PRO A 518 15.28 -16.82 18.61
C PRO A 518 14.58 -18.06 18.04
N GLU A 519 13.33 -18.32 18.43
CA GLU A 519 12.50 -19.44 17.96
C GLU A 519 11.62 -19.09 16.74
N GLY A 520 11.73 -17.86 16.22
CA GLY A 520 10.92 -17.33 15.12
C GLY A 520 9.78 -16.42 15.61
N ASP A 521 9.07 -15.80 14.67
CA ASP A 521 8.01 -14.85 14.99
C ASP A 521 6.85 -15.53 15.75
N ARG A 522 6.47 -14.92 16.87
CA ARG A 522 5.35 -15.32 17.75
C ARG A 522 4.49 -14.09 18.07
N PRO A 523 3.49 -13.78 17.24
CA PRO A 523 2.72 -12.55 17.40
C PRO A 523 2.03 -12.44 18.74
N PHE A 524 1.76 -11.22 19.20
CA PHE A 524 1.26 -10.97 20.55
C PHE A 524 0.24 -9.83 20.63
N ILE A 525 -0.44 -9.76 21.78
CA ILE A 525 -1.18 -8.60 22.26
C ILE A 525 -0.65 -8.20 23.63
N ASP A 526 -0.27 -6.93 23.76
CA ASP A 526 0.15 -6.31 25.02
C ASP A 526 -0.85 -5.24 25.44
N ARG A 527 -0.96 -5.04 26.76
CA ARG A 527 -1.66 -3.93 27.41
C ARG A 527 -0.63 -2.89 27.85
N PHE A 528 -0.83 -1.63 27.45
CA PHE A 528 0.00 -0.50 27.84
C PHE A 528 -0.74 0.37 28.86
N ASP A 529 -0.14 0.59 30.03
CA ASP A 529 -0.67 1.44 31.10
C ASP A 529 -0.26 2.91 30.87
N LEU A 530 -1.24 3.80 30.69
CA LEU A 530 -1.01 5.23 30.42
C LEU A 530 -0.36 5.98 31.59
N ALA A 531 -0.62 5.56 32.84
CA ALA A 531 -0.07 6.22 34.02
C ALA A 531 1.40 5.83 34.22
N THR A 532 1.68 4.53 34.19
CA THR A 532 3.01 4.01 34.50
C THR A 532 3.93 4.01 33.28
N GLY A 533 3.39 3.83 32.07
CA GLY A 533 4.15 3.61 30.84
C GLY A 533 4.64 2.17 30.67
N LYS A 534 4.16 1.23 31.48
CA LYS A 534 4.54 -0.18 31.43
C LYS A 534 3.64 -0.98 30.49
N THR A 535 4.21 -2.02 29.88
CA THR A 535 3.49 -3.01 29.07
C THR A 535 3.34 -4.34 29.80
N GLU A 536 2.23 -5.04 29.57
CA GLU A 536 1.95 -6.38 30.07
C GLU A 536 1.47 -7.27 28.93
N ARG A 537 2.05 -8.48 28.81
CA ARG A 537 1.66 -9.47 27.82
C ARG A 537 0.30 -10.09 28.17
N LEU A 538 -0.72 -9.80 27.36
CA LEU A 538 -2.04 -10.43 27.51
C LEU A 538 -2.12 -11.78 26.80
N TRP A 539 -1.48 -11.87 25.63
CA TRP A 539 -1.52 -13.08 24.80
C TRP A 539 -0.34 -13.15 23.84
N GLN A 540 0.14 -14.36 23.55
CA GLN A 540 1.16 -14.63 22.52
C GLN A 540 0.84 -15.92 21.76
N SER A 541 1.14 -15.93 20.47
CA SER A 541 1.12 -17.12 19.62
C SER A 541 2.00 -18.23 20.18
N THR A 542 1.47 -19.46 20.18
CA THR A 542 2.17 -20.63 20.68
C THR A 542 2.37 -21.68 19.60
N ALA A 543 3.59 -22.19 19.51
CA ALA A 543 3.93 -23.38 18.74
C ALA A 543 2.93 -24.54 19.02
N PRO A 544 2.63 -25.40 18.03
CA PRO A 544 3.21 -25.41 16.67
C PRO A 544 2.43 -24.54 15.67
N ASN A 545 1.74 -23.49 16.11
CA ASN A 545 0.93 -22.63 15.24
C ASN A 545 1.51 -21.22 15.17
N TYR A 546 1.34 -20.60 14.01
CA TYR A 546 1.46 -19.17 13.85
C TYR A 546 0.06 -18.56 13.97
N GLU A 547 -0.13 -17.68 14.94
CA GLU A 547 -1.41 -17.03 15.20
C GLU A 547 -1.18 -15.53 15.28
N GLN A 548 -1.84 -14.75 14.43
CA GLN A 548 -1.74 -13.29 14.38
C GLN A 548 -3.05 -12.66 14.89
N ALA A 549 -2.95 -11.63 15.72
CA ALA A 549 -4.12 -10.90 16.20
C ALA A 549 -4.58 -9.82 15.18
N LEU A 550 -5.75 -10.05 14.59
CA LEU A 550 -6.34 -9.17 13.58
C LEU A 550 -7.11 -7.99 14.19
N GLN A 551 -7.85 -8.21 15.28
CA GLN A 551 -8.61 -7.15 15.95
C GLN A 551 -8.94 -7.52 17.40
N VAL A 552 -9.02 -6.51 18.27
CA VAL A 552 -9.51 -6.65 19.64
C VAL A 552 -11.00 -6.35 19.70
N VAL A 553 -11.81 -7.29 20.18
CA VAL A 553 -13.28 -7.27 20.07
C VAL A 553 -13.94 -6.32 21.05
N ASP A 554 -13.54 -6.37 22.32
CA ASP A 554 -14.09 -5.54 23.39
C ASP A 554 -13.06 -4.55 23.93
N ARG A 555 -13.53 -3.49 24.61
CA ARG A 555 -12.65 -2.43 25.09
C ARG A 555 -11.57 -2.91 26.04
N ASP A 556 -11.83 -3.95 26.84
CA ASP A 556 -10.88 -4.43 27.84
C ASP A 556 -9.97 -5.55 27.33
N ALA A 557 -10.00 -5.80 26.01
CA ALA A 557 -9.26 -6.86 25.33
C ALA A 557 -9.48 -8.25 25.94
N ASN A 558 -10.70 -8.57 26.36
CA ASN A 558 -11.00 -9.91 26.85
C ASN A 558 -11.11 -10.92 25.70
N ARG A 559 -11.50 -10.46 24.51
CA ARG A 559 -11.57 -11.29 23.30
C ARG A 559 -10.85 -10.65 22.14
N ILE A 560 -10.22 -11.49 21.32
CA ILE A 560 -9.50 -11.10 20.12
C ILE A 560 -9.91 -11.98 18.93
N ILE A 561 -9.97 -11.38 17.75
CA ILE A 561 -10.08 -12.10 16.48
C ILE A 561 -8.66 -12.36 16.00
N THR A 562 -8.33 -13.63 15.75
CA THR A 562 -7.01 -14.06 15.29
C THR A 562 -7.10 -14.77 13.95
N GLN A 563 -6.02 -14.72 13.18
CA GLN A 563 -5.77 -15.62 12.06
C GLN A 563 -4.75 -16.64 12.50
N ARG A 564 -5.10 -17.92 12.46
CA ARG A 564 -4.24 -19.03 12.92
C ARG A 564 -3.96 -19.98 11.77
N GLU A 565 -2.71 -20.40 11.66
CA GLU A 565 -2.20 -21.31 10.65
C GLU A 565 -1.12 -22.23 11.22
N SER A 566 -0.78 -23.27 10.46
CA SER A 566 0.35 -24.15 10.70
C SER A 566 1.02 -24.50 9.36
N PRO A 567 2.18 -25.17 9.31
CA PRO A 567 2.77 -25.59 8.04
C PRO A 567 1.85 -26.47 7.17
N THR A 568 0.88 -27.14 7.79
CA THR A 568 -0.09 -28.04 7.14
C THR A 568 -1.50 -27.48 7.06
N ASP A 569 -1.87 -26.56 7.97
CA ASP A 569 -3.22 -26.00 8.05
C ASP A 569 -3.24 -24.57 7.51
N PRO A 570 -4.07 -24.27 6.49
CA PRO A 570 -4.17 -22.93 5.92
C PRO A 570 -4.74 -21.93 6.94
N PRO A 571 -4.43 -20.63 6.76
CA PRO A 571 -4.86 -19.59 7.68
C PRO A 571 -6.39 -19.52 7.77
N ASN A 572 -6.89 -19.67 8.99
CA ASN A 572 -8.30 -19.57 9.33
C ASN A 572 -8.53 -18.55 10.43
N ILE A 573 -9.74 -17.99 10.48
CA ILE A 573 -10.13 -16.97 11.46
C ILE A 573 -10.71 -17.64 12.69
N PHE A 574 -10.31 -17.16 13.86
CA PHE A 574 -10.75 -17.64 15.16
C PHE A 574 -11.16 -16.46 16.04
N LEU A 575 -12.14 -16.69 16.91
CA LEU A 575 -12.41 -15.85 18.06
C LEU A 575 -11.78 -16.51 19.29
N ARG A 576 -10.92 -15.77 19.97
CA ARG A 576 -10.24 -16.22 21.18
C ARG A 576 -10.74 -15.44 22.39
N ASP A 577 -11.14 -16.15 23.44
CA ASP A 577 -11.41 -15.58 24.75
C ASP A 577 -10.15 -15.69 25.63
N LEU A 578 -9.56 -14.55 25.97
CA LEU A 578 -8.36 -14.46 26.81
C LEU A 578 -8.67 -14.76 28.28
N ARG A 579 -9.89 -14.51 28.76
CA ARG A 579 -10.30 -14.83 30.14
C ARG A 579 -10.76 -16.27 30.28
N GLY A 580 -11.71 -16.67 29.44
CA GLY A 580 -12.28 -18.01 29.41
C GLY A 580 -11.35 -19.07 28.82
N LYS A 581 -10.26 -18.65 28.16
CA LYS A 581 -9.27 -19.51 27.47
C LYS A 581 -9.91 -20.45 26.42
N SER A 582 -11.00 -20.01 25.80
CA SER A 582 -11.67 -20.74 24.73
C SER A 582 -11.24 -20.21 23.35
N LEU A 583 -11.34 -21.07 22.35
CA LEU A 583 -11.01 -20.77 20.96
C LEU A 583 -12.13 -21.30 20.07
N THR A 584 -12.80 -20.41 19.34
CA THR A 584 -13.88 -20.73 18.41
C THR A 584 -13.40 -20.48 16.99
N GLN A 585 -13.46 -21.51 16.14
CA GLN A 585 -13.15 -21.37 14.71
C GLN A 585 -14.32 -20.69 13.99
N VAL A 586 -14.05 -19.57 13.33
CA VAL A 586 -15.05 -18.76 12.61
C VAL A 586 -15.14 -19.19 11.15
N THR A 587 -14.01 -19.53 10.53
CA THR A 587 -13.95 -19.89 9.10
C THR A 587 -13.40 -21.31 8.91
N LYS A 588 -13.75 -21.94 7.78
CA LYS A 588 -13.26 -23.27 7.39
C LYS A 588 -12.69 -23.23 5.96
N LEU A 589 -11.62 -22.46 5.79
CA LEU A 589 -10.89 -22.28 4.54
C LEU A 589 -9.99 -23.50 4.30
N GLY A 590 -10.04 -24.06 3.09
CA GLY A 590 -9.18 -25.18 2.66
C GLY A 590 -7.84 -24.71 2.09
N ASP A 591 -6.93 -25.65 1.82
CA ASP A 591 -5.66 -25.37 1.16
C ASP A 591 -5.93 -24.87 -0.27
N PRO A 592 -5.52 -23.64 -0.63
CA PRO A 592 -5.76 -23.10 -1.97
C PRO A 592 -4.94 -23.82 -3.05
N ALA A 593 -3.87 -24.54 -2.67
CA ALA A 593 -2.96 -25.22 -3.59
C ALA A 593 -2.49 -26.58 -3.03
N PRO A 594 -3.41 -27.57 -2.90
CA PRO A 594 -3.12 -28.86 -2.25
C PRO A 594 -2.03 -29.69 -2.96
N TYR A 595 -1.74 -29.40 -4.23
CA TYR A 595 -0.64 -30.02 -4.97
C TYR A 595 0.75 -29.74 -4.34
N PHE A 596 0.87 -28.66 -3.57
CA PHE A 596 2.09 -28.33 -2.84
C PHE A 596 2.09 -28.84 -1.39
N ALA A 597 1.06 -29.56 -0.94
CA ALA A 597 0.99 -30.05 0.43
C ALA A 597 2.18 -30.96 0.81
N ASN A 598 2.80 -31.61 -0.19
CA ASN A 598 3.96 -32.47 -0.01
C ASN A 598 5.31 -31.77 -0.22
N VAL A 599 5.33 -30.45 -0.42
CA VAL A 599 6.57 -29.68 -0.40
C VAL A 599 7.14 -29.69 1.01
N LYS A 600 8.41 -30.08 1.14
CA LYS A 600 9.14 -29.94 2.41
C LYS A 600 9.59 -28.48 2.55
N SER A 601 9.22 -27.85 3.66
CA SER A 601 9.63 -26.49 4.02
C SER A 601 10.33 -26.51 5.38
N GLU A 602 11.49 -25.87 5.48
CA GLU A 602 12.28 -25.81 6.71
C GLU A 602 12.90 -24.41 6.88
N LEU A 603 12.71 -23.79 8.06
CA LEU A 603 13.45 -22.59 8.42
C LEU A 603 14.86 -23.01 8.85
N ILE A 604 15.86 -22.68 8.04
CA ILE A 604 17.26 -23.01 8.31
C ILE A 604 18.03 -21.78 8.76
N THR A 605 19.04 -22.01 9.59
CA THR A 605 20.02 -20.99 10.01
C THR A 605 21.43 -21.42 9.65
N TYR A 606 22.28 -20.44 9.41
CA TYR A 606 23.69 -20.59 9.04
C TYR A 606 24.45 -19.33 9.41
N THR A 607 25.78 -19.36 9.28
CA THR A 607 26.63 -18.26 9.75
C THR A 607 27.53 -17.80 8.61
N ARG A 608 27.57 -16.50 8.39
CA ARG A 608 28.52 -15.85 7.48
C ARG A 608 29.94 -15.95 8.05
N PRO A 609 31.02 -15.95 7.24
CA PRO A 609 32.39 -16.08 7.74
C PRO A 609 32.81 -15.07 8.83
N ASP A 610 32.17 -13.91 8.90
CA ASP A 610 32.42 -12.87 9.92
C ASP A 610 31.55 -13.00 11.19
N GLY A 611 30.79 -14.09 11.33
CA GLY A 611 29.99 -14.41 12.51
C GLY A 611 28.55 -13.89 12.48
N VAL A 612 28.13 -13.15 11.44
CA VAL A 612 26.73 -12.73 11.29
C VAL A 612 25.83 -13.96 11.07
N LYS A 613 24.79 -14.10 11.89
CA LYS A 613 23.83 -15.21 11.75
C LYS A 613 22.84 -14.89 10.63
N LEU A 614 22.64 -15.85 9.75
CA LEU A 614 21.77 -15.78 8.61
C LEU A 614 20.66 -16.83 8.72
N SER A 615 19.57 -16.60 8.01
CA SER A 615 18.42 -17.50 7.97
C SER A 615 17.79 -17.51 6.60
N ALA A 616 17.14 -18.62 6.24
CA ALA A 616 16.37 -18.76 5.02
C ALA A 616 15.26 -19.79 5.23
N THR A 617 14.21 -19.76 4.40
CA THR A 617 13.32 -20.92 4.29
C THR A 617 13.78 -21.79 3.12
N LEU A 618 14.17 -23.03 3.41
CA LEU A 618 14.47 -24.06 2.42
C LEU A 618 13.17 -24.72 1.97
N TYR A 619 12.97 -24.81 0.66
CA TYR A 619 11.93 -25.64 0.05
C TYR A 619 12.55 -26.68 -0.88
N LEU A 620 12.05 -27.91 -0.77
CA LEU A 620 12.44 -29.03 -1.64
C LEU A 620 11.24 -29.53 -2.44
N PRO A 621 11.44 -29.99 -3.68
CA PRO A 621 10.38 -30.52 -4.53
C PRO A 621 9.53 -31.59 -3.83
N PRO A 622 8.24 -31.70 -4.16
CA PRO A 622 7.38 -32.77 -3.65
C PRO A 622 7.99 -34.15 -3.88
N GLY A 623 8.01 -34.98 -2.84
CA GLY A 623 8.56 -36.34 -2.92
C GLY A 623 10.09 -36.43 -3.01
N TYR A 624 10.82 -35.30 -2.91
CA TYR A 624 12.27 -35.32 -2.98
C TYR A 624 12.93 -36.00 -1.78
N ASP A 625 13.95 -36.82 -2.07
CA ASP A 625 14.92 -37.32 -1.12
C ASP A 625 16.34 -37.34 -1.71
N LYS A 626 17.36 -37.39 -0.84
CA LYS A 626 18.77 -37.23 -1.24
C LYS A 626 19.29 -38.35 -2.16
N SER A 627 18.64 -39.52 -2.22
CA SER A 627 19.04 -40.61 -3.12
C SER A 627 18.80 -40.28 -4.59
N GLN A 628 17.91 -39.32 -4.88
CA GLN A 628 17.62 -38.82 -6.23
C GLN A 628 18.71 -37.88 -6.76
N GLY A 629 19.74 -37.60 -5.95
CA GLY A 629 20.85 -36.73 -6.31
C GLY A 629 20.60 -35.26 -5.96
N ARG A 630 21.64 -34.44 -6.12
CA ARG A 630 21.62 -33.01 -5.80
C ARG A 630 20.81 -32.21 -6.82
N LEU A 631 20.02 -31.26 -6.34
CA LEU A 631 19.12 -30.44 -7.15
C LEU A 631 19.80 -29.18 -7.68
N PRO A 632 19.40 -28.65 -8.84
CA PRO A 632 19.61 -27.24 -9.13
C PRO A 632 18.82 -26.38 -8.13
N PHE A 633 19.33 -25.21 -7.76
CA PHE A 633 18.72 -24.33 -6.76
C PHE A 633 18.44 -22.93 -7.30
N PHE A 634 17.35 -22.33 -6.83
CA PHE A 634 17.02 -20.93 -7.06
C PHE A 634 16.92 -20.16 -5.75
N PHE A 635 17.68 -19.07 -5.62
CA PHE A 635 17.68 -18.21 -4.45
C PHE A 635 16.90 -16.94 -4.76
N TRP A 636 15.84 -16.67 -3.98
CA TRP A 636 15.12 -15.39 -4.08
C TRP A 636 15.41 -14.54 -2.86
N ALA A 637 16.19 -13.48 -3.01
CA ALA A 637 16.68 -12.69 -1.88
C ALA A 637 16.53 -11.18 -2.06
N TYR A 638 16.60 -10.47 -0.94
CA TYR A 638 16.52 -9.01 -0.90
C TYR A 638 17.46 -8.51 0.20
N PRO A 639 18.54 -7.78 -0.13
CA PRO A 639 19.49 -7.31 0.87
C PRO A 639 18.88 -6.22 1.74
N ARG A 640 19.37 -6.12 2.98
CA ARG A 640 18.94 -5.09 3.93
C ARG A 640 20.14 -4.49 4.63
N GLU A 641 20.12 -3.17 4.76
CA GLU A 641 21.17 -2.44 5.47
C GLU A 641 20.91 -2.45 6.98
N PHE A 642 21.96 -2.60 7.76
CA PHE A 642 21.92 -2.59 9.22
C PHE A 642 23.07 -1.76 9.78
N GLN A 643 22.86 -1.16 10.95
CA GLN A 643 23.90 -0.47 11.71
C GLN A 643 24.69 -1.41 12.64
N SER A 644 24.18 -2.62 12.90
CA SER A 644 24.86 -3.58 13.77
C SER A 644 24.67 -5.03 13.31
N ALA A 645 25.71 -5.85 13.52
CA ALA A 645 25.67 -7.29 13.29
C ALA A 645 24.64 -8.00 14.20
N GLY A 646 24.43 -7.50 15.42
CA GLY A 646 23.46 -8.04 16.36
C GLY A 646 22.02 -7.91 15.85
N ALA A 647 21.63 -6.73 15.36
CA ALA A 647 20.32 -6.53 14.74
C ALA A 647 20.16 -7.35 13.45
N ALA A 648 21.20 -7.37 12.61
CA ALA A 648 21.23 -8.17 11.38
C ALA A 648 21.08 -9.69 11.63
N SER A 649 21.51 -10.17 12.80
CA SER A 649 21.48 -11.58 13.19
C SER A 649 20.16 -12.03 13.82
N GLN A 650 19.18 -11.14 13.97
CA GLN A 650 17.87 -11.50 14.53
C GLN A 650 17.03 -12.23 13.49
N LEU A 651 16.51 -13.39 13.89
CA LEU A 651 15.69 -14.26 13.05
C LEU A 651 14.46 -13.51 12.51
N ALA A 652 14.08 -13.82 11.27
CA ALA A 652 12.91 -13.29 10.59
C ALA A 652 11.96 -14.44 10.22
N GLY A 653 10.66 -14.24 10.34
CA GLY A 653 9.66 -15.23 9.97
C GLY A 653 9.46 -16.29 11.05
N SER A 654 8.50 -17.20 10.80
CA SER A 654 8.15 -18.26 11.74
C SER A 654 8.18 -19.62 11.06
N PRO A 655 8.69 -20.68 11.72
CA PRO A 655 8.63 -22.05 11.19
C PRO A 655 7.20 -22.60 11.17
N TYR A 656 6.23 -21.91 11.77
CA TYR A 656 4.84 -22.35 11.89
C TYR A 656 3.89 -21.72 10.86
N GLN A 657 4.40 -20.94 9.91
CA GLN A 657 3.58 -20.32 8.87
C GLN A 657 3.17 -21.32 7.80
N PHE A 658 1.97 -21.15 7.26
CA PHE A 658 1.51 -21.87 6.09
C PHE A 658 2.07 -21.20 4.82
N LYS A 659 2.97 -21.89 4.12
CA LYS A 659 3.60 -21.37 2.90
C LYS A 659 3.07 -22.12 1.67
N ARG A 660 2.48 -21.39 0.72
CA ARG A 660 2.06 -21.90 -0.60
C ARG A 660 2.47 -20.93 -1.71
N PRO A 661 2.93 -21.42 -2.87
CA PRO A 661 3.19 -20.59 -4.03
C PRO A 661 1.90 -19.98 -4.58
N GLY A 662 1.97 -18.71 -4.96
CA GLY A 662 1.01 -18.07 -5.85
C GLY A 662 1.52 -18.05 -7.29
N ARG A 663 0.65 -17.62 -8.22
CA ARG A 663 0.89 -17.60 -9.68
C ARG A 663 2.22 -17.00 -10.16
N GLN A 664 2.72 -15.96 -9.50
CA GLN A 664 3.96 -15.25 -9.87
C GLN A 664 5.13 -15.59 -8.95
N ASN A 665 4.97 -16.65 -8.16
CA ASN A 665 5.92 -16.99 -7.12
C ASN A 665 7.00 -17.94 -7.67
N TYR A 666 8.26 -17.60 -7.41
CA TYR A 666 9.44 -18.41 -7.72
C TYR A 666 9.38 -19.81 -7.09
N LEU A 667 8.58 -20.02 -6.05
CA LEU A 667 8.30 -21.34 -5.48
C LEU A 667 7.68 -22.32 -6.49
N MET A 668 7.13 -21.87 -7.62
CA MET A 668 6.67 -22.78 -8.70
C MET A 668 7.81 -23.58 -9.34
N LEU A 669 9.07 -23.14 -9.21
CA LEU A 669 10.24 -23.89 -9.68
C LEU A 669 10.39 -25.25 -8.99
N LEU A 670 9.79 -25.44 -7.80
CA LEU A 670 9.72 -26.73 -7.11
C LEU A 670 9.06 -27.82 -7.98
N MET A 671 8.09 -27.44 -8.82
CA MET A 671 7.41 -28.36 -9.75
C MET A 671 8.27 -28.74 -10.97
N HIS A 672 9.36 -28.01 -11.18
CA HIS A 672 10.32 -28.24 -12.26
C HIS A 672 11.64 -28.85 -11.73
N GLY A 673 11.63 -29.41 -10.52
CA GLY A 673 12.78 -30.12 -9.95
C GLY A 673 13.87 -29.22 -9.38
N TYR A 674 13.58 -27.95 -9.11
CA TYR A 674 14.50 -27.05 -8.41
C TYR A 674 14.28 -27.09 -6.90
N GLY A 675 15.36 -27.05 -6.12
CA GLY A 675 15.27 -26.57 -4.74
C GLY A 675 15.13 -25.05 -4.72
N VAL A 676 14.43 -24.50 -3.72
CA VAL A 676 14.31 -23.05 -3.56
C VAL A 676 14.80 -22.63 -2.20
N LEU A 677 15.67 -21.62 -2.16
CA LEU A 677 16.03 -20.93 -0.94
C LEU A 677 15.34 -19.57 -0.93
N ASP A 678 14.32 -19.45 -0.10
CA ASP A 678 13.43 -18.31 -0.02
C ASP A 678 13.87 -17.36 1.09
N GLY A 679 14.10 -16.11 0.69
CA GLY A 679 14.53 -15.04 1.57
C GLY A 679 15.81 -15.33 2.37
N PRO A 680 16.86 -15.95 1.81
CA PRO A 680 18.13 -16.04 2.51
C PRO A 680 18.57 -14.62 2.87
N THR A 681 18.82 -14.39 4.16
CA THR A 681 19.14 -13.04 4.64
C THR A 681 20.49 -12.61 4.08
N MET A 682 20.52 -11.40 3.49
CA MET A 682 21.72 -10.79 2.92
C MET A 682 21.96 -9.42 3.61
N PRO A 683 22.32 -9.41 4.91
CA PRO A 683 22.52 -8.17 5.64
C PRO A 683 23.79 -7.45 5.18
N ILE A 684 23.68 -6.15 4.97
CA ILE A 684 24.81 -5.25 4.72
C ILE A 684 25.00 -4.42 5.98
N VAL A 685 26.02 -4.77 6.77
CA VAL A 685 26.27 -4.17 8.09
C VAL A 685 27.28 -3.03 7.94
N GLY A 686 26.87 -1.81 8.30
CA GLY A 686 27.81 -0.72 8.55
C GLY A 686 28.54 -1.01 9.86
N ALA A 687 29.87 -1.13 9.82
CA ALA A 687 30.69 -1.41 11.00
C ALA A 687 31.74 -0.30 11.20
N ASN A 688 32.12 -0.05 12.45
CA ASN A 688 33.22 0.85 12.82
C ASN A 688 33.12 2.28 12.24
N GLY A 689 31.90 2.82 12.15
CA GLY A 689 31.66 4.17 11.63
C GLY A 689 31.63 4.28 10.11
N LYS A 690 31.75 3.18 9.37
CA LYS A 690 31.54 3.12 7.91
C LYS A 690 30.07 2.95 7.56
N GLU A 691 29.68 3.43 6.38
CA GLU A 691 28.33 3.22 5.86
C GLU A 691 28.21 1.80 5.29
N PRO A 692 27.00 1.17 5.36
CA PRO A 692 26.78 -0.17 4.84
C PRO A 692 27.33 -0.39 3.42
N ASN A 693 27.17 0.60 2.54
CA ASN A 693 27.53 0.48 1.14
C ASN A 693 29.04 0.54 0.85
N ASP A 694 29.88 0.91 1.83
CA ASP A 694 31.35 0.93 1.68
C ASP A 694 31.95 -0.48 1.49
N SER A 695 31.21 -1.52 1.87
CA SER A 695 31.62 -2.94 1.78
C SER A 695 30.53 -3.83 1.17
N TYR A 696 29.63 -3.22 0.39
CA TYR A 696 28.42 -3.87 -0.14
C TYR A 696 28.72 -5.20 -0.84
N ILE A 697 29.60 -5.18 -1.85
CA ILE A 697 29.91 -6.36 -2.68
C ILE A 697 30.49 -7.48 -1.83
N GLN A 698 31.48 -7.17 -0.97
CA GLN A 698 32.12 -8.18 -0.11
C GLN A 698 31.12 -8.87 0.81
N GLN A 699 30.24 -8.10 1.47
CA GLN A 699 29.23 -8.66 2.38
C GLN A 699 28.15 -9.45 1.63
N LEU A 700 27.78 -8.99 0.44
CA LEU A 700 26.80 -9.66 -0.41
C LEU A 700 27.31 -11.03 -0.87
N VAL A 701 28.52 -11.08 -1.43
CA VAL A 701 29.18 -12.32 -1.86
C VAL A 701 29.37 -13.26 -0.67
N ALA A 702 29.82 -12.77 0.49
CA ALA A 702 29.99 -13.60 1.68
C ALA A 702 28.66 -14.20 2.19
N SER A 703 27.56 -13.44 2.10
CA SER A 703 26.23 -13.93 2.50
C SER A 703 25.69 -14.97 1.51
N ALA A 704 25.87 -14.75 0.21
CA ALA A 704 25.51 -15.70 -0.83
C ALA A 704 26.31 -17.00 -0.75
N GLN A 705 27.63 -16.90 -0.56
CA GLN A 705 28.52 -18.04 -0.37
C GLN A 705 28.08 -18.90 0.83
N ALA A 706 27.83 -18.27 1.98
CA ALA A 706 27.36 -18.99 3.18
C ALA A 706 26.00 -19.69 2.95
N ALA A 707 25.12 -19.10 2.15
CA ALA A 707 23.84 -19.70 1.78
C ALA A 707 24.02 -20.91 0.85
N VAL A 708 24.90 -20.81 -0.15
CA VAL A 708 25.25 -21.93 -1.05
C VAL A 708 25.89 -23.07 -0.26
N ASP A 709 26.89 -22.76 0.57
CA ASP A 709 27.58 -23.75 1.40
C ASP A 709 26.59 -24.50 2.30
N LYS A 710 25.67 -23.77 2.93
CA LYS A 710 24.64 -24.39 3.77
C LYS A 710 23.82 -25.45 3.02
N VAL A 711 23.30 -25.16 1.83
CA VAL A 711 22.45 -26.10 1.09
C VAL A 711 23.25 -27.24 0.44
N VAL A 712 24.52 -27.00 0.10
CA VAL A 712 25.46 -28.02 -0.40
C VAL A 712 25.87 -28.98 0.72
N ASP A 713 26.18 -28.47 1.91
CA ASP A 713 26.55 -29.26 3.10
C ASP A 713 25.38 -30.09 3.61
N MET A 714 24.16 -29.58 3.49
CA MET A 714 22.94 -30.37 3.71
C MET A 714 22.79 -31.51 2.70
N GLY A 715 23.56 -31.52 1.61
CA GLY A 715 23.56 -32.55 0.58
C GLY A 715 22.37 -32.47 -0.37
N VAL A 716 21.68 -31.33 -0.44
CA VAL A 716 20.49 -31.15 -1.27
C VAL A 716 20.75 -30.37 -2.55
N ALA A 717 21.74 -29.47 -2.55
CA ALA A 717 22.04 -28.62 -3.69
C ALA A 717 23.30 -29.05 -4.45
N ASP A 718 23.26 -28.86 -5.77
CA ASP A 718 24.42 -28.92 -6.64
C ASP A 718 25.07 -27.54 -6.71
N ARG A 719 26.35 -27.45 -6.33
CA ARG A 719 27.08 -26.19 -6.22
C ARG A 719 27.17 -25.47 -7.56
N ASP A 720 27.28 -26.22 -8.65
CA ASP A 720 27.49 -25.66 -9.99
C ASP A 720 26.17 -25.32 -10.70
N ARG A 721 25.02 -25.52 -10.02
CA ARG A 721 23.68 -25.24 -10.56
C ARG A 721 22.85 -24.40 -9.59
N VAL A 722 23.36 -23.22 -9.23
CA VAL A 722 22.65 -22.22 -8.41
C VAL A 722 22.33 -20.98 -9.23
N ALA A 723 21.06 -20.58 -9.23
CA ALA A 723 20.58 -19.32 -9.78
C ALA A 723 20.12 -18.40 -8.64
N VAL A 724 20.18 -17.08 -8.86
CA VAL A 724 19.75 -16.07 -7.90
C VAL A 724 18.87 -15.03 -8.58
N GLY A 725 17.87 -14.52 -7.85
CA GLY A 725 16.99 -13.45 -8.30
C GLY A 725 16.50 -12.58 -7.14
N GLY A 726 15.96 -11.43 -7.50
CA GLY A 726 15.32 -10.50 -6.59
C GLY A 726 14.68 -9.32 -7.34
N HIS A 727 13.86 -8.54 -6.65
CA HIS A 727 13.21 -7.34 -7.19
C HIS A 727 13.81 -6.07 -6.57
N SER A 728 13.80 -4.93 -7.27
CA SER A 728 14.30 -3.64 -6.77
C SER A 728 15.73 -3.72 -6.21
N TYR A 729 15.98 -3.47 -4.91
CA TYR A 729 17.32 -3.62 -4.33
C TYR A 729 17.84 -5.07 -4.43
N GLY A 730 16.95 -6.07 -4.49
CA GLY A 730 17.27 -7.45 -4.82
C GLY A 730 17.71 -7.66 -6.27
N ALA A 731 17.20 -6.88 -7.23
CA ALA A 731 17.69 -6.91 -8.61
C ALA A 731 19.09 -6.31 -8.71
N PHE A 732 19.34 -5.20 -7.99
CA PHE A 732 20.68 -4.63 -7.85
C PHE A 732 21.66 -5.64 -7.23
N MET A 733 21.26 -6.34 -6.15
CA MET A 733 22.03 -7.47 -5.59
C MET A 733 22.31 -8.54 -6.65
N THR A 734 21.27 -8.96 -7.39
CA THR A 734 21.38 -10.04 -8.39
C THR A 734 22.46 -9.72 -9.41
N VAL A 735 22.44 -8.51 -9.98
CA VAL A 735 23.46 -8.07 -10.96
C VAL A 735 24.85 -8.03 -10.33
N ASN A 736 24.98 -7.52 -9.10
CA ASN A 736 26.29 -7.46 -8.43
C ASN A 736 26.84 -8.86 -8.11
N LEU A 737 26.00 -9.80 -7.68
CA LEU A 737 26.42 -11.19 -7.49
C LEU A 737 26.91 -11.78 -8.81
N LEU A 738 26.10 -11.71 -9.87
CA LEU A 738 26.46 -12.26 -11.19
C LEU A 738 27.75 -11.66 -11.78
N ALA A 739 28.08 -10.41 -11.42
CA ALA A 739 29.28 -9.73 -11.92
C ALA A 739 30.53 -9.97 -11.05
N HIS A 740 30.38 -10.33 -9.78
CA HIS A 740 31.48 -10.29 -8.80
C HIS A 740 31.68 -11.57 -7.98
N SER A 741 30.84 -12.59 -8.11
CA SER A 741 30.97 -13.88 -7.40
C SER A 741 31.57 -14.98 -8.27
#